data_AF-A0A0T2L0Q1-F1
#
_entry.id   AF-A0A0T2L0Q1-F1
#
_cell.length_a   1.000
_cell.length_b   1.000
_cell.length_c   1.000
_cell.angle_alpha   90.00
_cell.angle_beta   90.00
_cell.angle_gamma   90.00
#
_symmetry.space_group_name_H-M   'P 1'
#
loop_
_entity.id
_entity.type
_entity.pdbx_description
1 polymer ?
#
loop_
_entity_poly.entity_id
_entity_poly.type
_entity_poly.pdbx_seq_one_letter_code
_entity_poly.pdbx_strand_id
1 'polypeptide(L)'
;MVLGILAPSILVPPTAQAADETPPVPGSAFDPLYPQVFIGQNFPTTTLLGGQQSAGSLALSSLGSTTGISYNAIGFNVNDGFIYGIRANPNATQNGTNRLVKVGNGGVVTDLGVITGLPAPTPKPSGGSQVNTYTQGAFGGIPGPSGNSHLLYIRDYNNTDNSNRMWVVNIETLTAERVTFDSRSATLGSIADFTWAGGKSFLGDRGSLIGASATNFYVISEVVGVGFVVDSIPNSISAMRGAGRQFGAAWTLGNGLLGFSDNQTGDVFLVDMEQNASGIVFSLAAKFSGPATQNNDGTSAPGGPVDLGIVKTGPANYAVGEVMNYSMTVTNHGPNDSSGSILTDTPPEGLGEVASTTPGCTVADGKHLTCVLGALPVGASTQVAMTAKVLTAITHSGGRVLNRADIRGNEYDPNPANDWSITAADPYPGILESTKTSDPVSGTQVTVGQLVSYVLTFHNSGRSPVVVDKVDLLTDVIDDASLAGSVIAQSPLTATTTASQIAVTGTLPAGATATVTYSMRVKSPLPQTASGKLGNFLVTRGETPPPSCDPVTVLCTEHPVVGSLTWNKVNDSAPAAFLSGSEWTLTPYDRAPTPALVPASSIPVIDCVASTAAECTASDKDPRAGRFEVRSLPVGTYQLVETRAPAGYRQIAPRDIAVFQNVSYGDIVNTQVEVPMLPLTGGMGTTAFWALTGGFGIVALTALILQRRRMRS
;
A
#
# COMPACT_ATOMS: atom_id res chain seq x y z
N MET A 1 7.84 -19.63 -21.99
CA MET A 1 7.32 -21.00 -22.20
C MET A 1 8.38 -22.00 -21.76
N VAL A 2 8.38 -22.35 -20.47
CA VAL A 2 8.89 -23.62 -19.90
C VAL A 2 8.02 -23.83 -18.66
N LEU A 3 7.04 -24.72 -18.75
CA LEU A 3 6.14 -25.09 -17.66
C LEU A 3 6.81 -26.22 -16.87
N GLY A 4 7.31 -25.93 -15.67
CA GLY A 4 7.70 -26.94 -14.69
C GLY A 4 6.50 -27.28 -13.80
N ILE A 5 5.86 -28.43 -14.05
CA ILE A 5 4.78 -28.96 -13.23
C ILE A 5 5.42 -29.57 -11.98
N LEU A 6 5.28 -28.91 -10.83
CA LEU A 6 5.54 -29.51 -9.51
C LEU A 6 4.27 -30.26 -9.09
N ALA A 7 4.37 -31.58 -8.98
CA ALA A 7 3.33 -32.44 -8.44
C ALA A 7 3.12 -32.17 -6.94
N PRO A 8 1.89 -32.30 -6.41
CA PRO A 8 1.65 -32.18 -4.98
C PRO A 8 2.22 -33.42 -4.28
N SER A 9 3.20 -33.22 -3.42
CA SER A 9 3.67 -34.24 -2.49
C SER A 9 2.51 -34.62 -1.57
N ILE A 10 2.02 -35.85 -1.71
CA ILE A 10 1.09 -36.46 -0.75
C ILE A 10 1.83 -36.54 0.59
N LEU A 11 1.43 -35.73 1.56
CA LEU A 11 1.83 -35.91 2.95
C LEU A 11 1.30 -37.27 3.42
N VAL A 12 2.19 -38.25 3.49
CA VAL A 12 2.00 -39.39 4.39
C VAL A 12 2.07 -38.81 5.81
N PRO A 13 1.07 -39.05 6.69
CA PRO A 13 1.17 -38.60 8.07
C PRO A 13 2.42 -39.24 8.68
N PRO A 14 3.33 -38.48 9.31
CA PRO A 14 4.42 -39.09 10.03
C PRO A 14 3.79 -39.97 11.11
N THR A 15 4.07 -41.28 11.03
CA THR A 15 3.91 -42.17 12.17
C THR A 15 4.60 -41.51 13.35
N ALA A 16 3.83 -41.31 14.44
CA ALA A 16 4.37 -40.93 15.73
C ALA A 16 5.71 -41.64 15.92
N GLN A 17 6.75 -40.88 16.25
CA GLN A 17 7.99 -41.45 16.72
C GLN A 17 7.60 -42.35 17.88
N ALA A 18 7.58 -43.66 17.62
CA ALA A 18 7.27 -44.65 18.61
C ALA A 18 8.36 -44.48 19.66
N ALA A 19 7.95 -43.99 20.82
CA ALA A 19 8.73 -44.03 22.02
C ALA A 19 9.32 -45.45 22.13
N ASP A 20 10.65 -45.53 22.16
CA ASP A 20 11.37 -46.69 22.72
C ASP A 20 11.23 -46.67 24.26
N GLU A 21 10.04 -46.34 24.74
CA GLU A 21 9.70 -46.34 26.14
C GLU A 21 8.60 -47.36 26.34
N THR A 22 8.90 -48.35 27.18
CA THR A 22 7.89 -49.22 27.77
C THR A 22 6.74 -48.36 28.29
N PRO A 23 5.46 -48.72 28.00
CA PRO A 23 4.33 -47.97 28.51
C PRO A 23 4.48 -47.76 30.02
N PRO A 24 4.22 -46.55 30.54
CA PRO A 24 4.42 -46.26 31.94
C PRO A 24 3.62 -47.23 32.80
N VAL A 25 4.23 -47.68 33.90
CA VAL A 25 3.63 -48.68 34.80
C VAL A 25 2.35 -48.09 35.40
N PRO A 26 1.19 -48.79 35.31
CA PRO A 26 -0.04 -48.31 35.93
C PRO A 26 0.15 -47.96 37.41
N GLY A 27 -0.22 -46.75 37.80
CA GLY A 27 -0.05 -46.19 39.14
C GLY A 27 1.32 -45.56 39.42
N SER A 28 2.25 -45.53 38.48
CA SER A 28 3.49 -44.75 38.60
C SER A 28 3.21 -43.24 38.51
N ALA A 29 4.23 -42.42 38.77
CA ALA A 29 4.17 -40.99 38.50
C ALA A 29 3.95 -40.70 37.00
N PHE A 30 3.31 -39.58 36.70
CA PHE A 30 3.37 -38.94 35.38
C PHE A 30 4.71 -38.21 35.25
N ASP A 31 5.24 -38.13 34.03
CA ASP A 31 6.41 -37.31 33.75
C ASP A 31 6.02 -35.82 33.75
N PRO A 32 6.53 -34.99 34.69
CA PRO A 32 6.23 -33.57 34.72
C PRO A 32 6.79 -32.81 33.50
N LEU A 33 7.75 -33.39 32.76
CA LEU A 33 8.30 -32.82 31.53
C LEU A 33 7.40 -33.08 30.31
N TYR A 34 6.44 -34.00 30.41
CA TYR A 34 5.44 -34.21 29.38
C TYR A 34 4.21 -33.31 29.61
N PRO A 35 3.98 -32.28 28.78
CA PRO A 35 2.85 -31.36 28.97
C PRO A 35 1.52 -32.08 28.77
N GLN A 36 0.64 -32.01 29.78
CA GLN A 36 -0.63 -32.72 29.75
C GLN A 36 -1.67 -32.00 30.60
N VAL A 37 -2.80 -31.64 30.00
CA VAL A 37 -4.01 -31.23 30.75
C VAL A 37 -4.74 -32.49 31.22
N PHE A 38 -5.11 -32.53 32.49
CA PHE A 38 -5.86 -33.61 33.11
C PHE A 38 -7.25 -33.13 33.48
N ILE A 39 -8.26 -33.88 33.07
CA ILE A 39 -9.65 -33.60 33.39
C ILE A 39 -10.26 -34.81 34.08
N GLY A 40 -10.71 -34.60 35.31
CA GLY A 40 -11.70 -35.46 35.95
C GLY A 40 -13.08 -35.11 35.44
N GLN A 41 -13.84 -36.08 34.93
CA GLN A 41 -15.22 -35.84 34.47
C GLN A 41 -16.29 -36.50 35.33
N ASN A 42 -17.46 -35.83 35.36
CA ASN A 42 -18.69 -36.21 36.05
C ASN A 42 -18.58 -36.21 37.57
N PHE A 43 -19.70 -35.98 38.26
CA PHE A 43 -19.78 -36.20 39.71
C PHE A 43 -20.57 -37.47 40.01
N PRO A 44 -19.96 -38.51 40.62
CA PRO A 44 -18.58 -38.55 41.09
C PRO A 44 -17.53 -38.84 40.00
N THR A 45 -16.36 -38.21 40.09
CA THR A 45 -15.27 -38.45 39.14
C THR A 45 -14.65 -39.81 39.37
N THR A 46 -14.62 -40.64 38.34
CA THR A 46 -14.07 -42.01 38.43
C THR A 46 -13.15 -42.34 37.27
N THR A 47 -13.01 -41.45 36.29
CA THR A 47 -12.15 -41.64 35.12
C THR A 47 -11.31 -40.38 34.93
N LEU A 48 -10.00 -40.57 34.75
CA LEU A 48 -9.06 -39.50 34.41
C LEU A 48 -8.91 -39.41 32.89
N LEU A 49 -9.05 -38.22 32.35
CA LEU A 49 -8.86 -37.94 30.93
C LEU A 49 -7.66 -37.03 30.69
N GLY A 50 -6.97 -37.25 29.59
CA GLY A 50 -5.89 -36.41 29.08
C GLY A 50 -6.39 -35.56 27.93
N GLY A 51 -6.15 -34.25 28.04
CA GLY A 51 -6.39 -33.27 26.98
C GLY A 51 -5.26 -33.18 25.96
N GLN A 52 -5.62 -33.25 24.69
CA GLN A 52 -4.70 -33.12 23.56
C GLN A 52 -5.22 -32.00 22.67
N GLN A 53 -4.46 -30.90 22.59
CA GLN A 53 -4.85 -29.76 21.76
C GLN A 53 -4.62 -30.10 20.29
N SER A 54 -5.62 -29.77 19.49
CA SER A 54 -5.59 -29.88 18.04
C SER A 54 -6.06 -28.56 17.43
N ALA A 55 -6.10 -28.49 16.10
CA ALA A 55 -6.52 -27.29 15.39
C ALA A 55 -7.93 -26.85 15.81
N GLY A 56 -8.03 -25.80 16.63
CA GLY A 56 -9.30 -25.25 17.11
C GLY A 56 -10.07 -26.08 18.14
N SER A 57 -9.45 -27.08 18.77
CA SER A 57 -10.13 -27.87 19.81
C SER A 57 -9.20 -28.56 20.82
N LEU A 58 -9.75 -28.95 21.97
CA LEU A 58 -9.14 -29.87 22.94
C LEU A 58 -9.88 -31.20 22.89
N ALA A 59 -9.22 -32.25 22.41
CA ALA A 59 -9.75 -33.60 22.49
C ALA A 59 -9.44 -34.18 23.88
N LEU A 60 -10.40 -34.86 24.50
CA LEU A 60 -10.17 -35.61 25.74
C LEU A 60 -10.18 -37.11 25.44
N SER A 61 -9.17 -37.81 25.94
CA SER A 61 -9.06 -39.26 25.83
C SER A 61 -8.84 -39.89 27.20
N SER A 62 -9.37 -41.10 27.41
CA SER A 62 -9.19 -41.80 28.68
C SER A 62 -7.73 -42.20 28.86
N LEU A 63 -7.14 -41.82 30.00
CA LEU A 63 -5.79 -42.24 30.38
C LEU A 63 -5.77 -43.61 31.06
N GLY A 64 -6.94 -44.23 31.29
CA GLY A 64 -7.06 -45.60 31.78
C GLY A 64 -8.45 -45.92 32.34
N SER A 65 -8.60 -47.09 32.93
CA SER A 65 -9.90 -47.64 33.33
C SER A 65 -10.59 -46.82 34.42
N THR A 66 -11.93 -46.79 34.39
CA THR A 66 -12.74 -46.25 35.47
C THR A 66 -12.44 -46.93 36.81
N THR A 67 -12.28 -46.15 37.87
CA THR A 67 -11.97 -46.65 39.21
C THR A 67 -13.21 -46.73 40.10
N GLY A 68 -13.15 -47.56 41.14
CA GLY A 68 -14.18 -47.61 42.18
C GLY A 68 -14.08 -46.49 43.23
N ILE A 69 -13.04 -45.64 43.15
CA ILE A 69 -12.80 -44.55 44.10
C ILE A 69 -13.14 -43.24 43.40
N SER A 70 -14.20 -42.61 43.90
CA SER A 70 -14.63 -41.29 43.46
C SER A 70 -13.75 -40.18 44.04
N TYR A 71 -13.41 -39.15 43.26
CA TYR A 71 -12.56 -38.04 43.73
C TYR A 71 -12.96 -36.69 43.12
N ASN A 72 -12.49 -35.58 43.70
CA ASN A 72 -12.65 -34.20 43.23
C ASN A 72 -11.62 -33.30 43.95
N ALA A 73 -11.61 -32.00 43.69
CA ALA A 73 -10.62 -31.05 44.20
C ALA A 73 -9.17 -31.51 43.91
N ILE A 74 -8.86 -31.75 42.64
CA ILE A 74 -7.60 -32.31 42.20
C ILE A 74 -6.52 -31.24 41.97
N GLY A 75 -5.26 -31.62 42.12
CA GLY A 75 -4.12 -30.81 41.71
C GLY A 75 -2.95 -31.69 41.31
N PHE A 76 -2.18 -31.28 40.30
CA PHE A 76 -0.95 -31.93 39.91
C PHE A 76 0.22 -31.43 40.77
N ASN A 77 0.94 -32.34 41.41
CA ASN A 77 2.15 -32.03 42.14
C ASN A 77 3.37 -32.25 41.24
N VAL A 78 3.99 -31.15 40.81
CA VAL A 78 5.14 -31.17 39.89
C VAL A 78 6.38 -31.84 40.47
N ASN A 79 6.48 -31.97 41.81
CA ASN A 79 7.68 -32.50 42.46
C ASN A 79 7.72 -34.03 42.50
N ASP A 80 6.55 -34.68 42.57
CA ASP A 80 6.45 -36.14 42.60
C ASP A 80 5.73 -36.73 41.37
N GLY A 81 5.15 -35.89 40.52
CA GLY A 81 4.48 -36.29 39.29
C GLY A 81 3.13 -36.95 39.52
N PHE A 82 2.48 -36.77 40.67
CA PHE A 82 1.15 -37.32 40.94
C PHE A 82 0.07 -36.26 40.99
N ILE A 83 -1.16 -36.67 40.69
CA ILE A 83 -2.35 -35.86 40.97
C ILE A 83 -2.86 -36.25 42.36
N TYR A 84 -3.15 -35.27 43.21
CA TYR A 84 -3.79 -35.49 44.49
C TYR A 84 -5.18 -34.88 44.48
N GLY A 85 -6.10 -35.47 45.22
CA GLY A 85 -7.44 -34.92 45.36
C GLY A 85 -8.15 -35.46 46.59
N ILE A 86 -9.39 -35.07 46.77
CA ILE A 86 -10.23 -35.45 47.89
C ILE A 86 -11.25 -36.48 47.43
N ARG A 87 -11.39 -37.57 48.18
CA ARG A 87 -12.37 -38.61 47.89
C ARG A 87 -13.78 -38.02 47.90
N ALA A 88 -14.51 -38.16 46.80
CA ALA A 88 -15.91 -37.79 46.71
C ALA A 88 -16.80 -38.99 47.13
N ASN A 89 -17.98 -38.75 47.71
CA ASN A 89 -18.94 -39.81 47.99
C ASN A 89 -20.29 -39.50 47.31
N PRO A 90 -20.75 -40.30 46.33
CA PRO A 90 -22.03 -40.10 45.67
C PRO A 90 -23.25 -40.45 46.54
N ASN A 91 -23.10 -41.32 47.55
CA ASN A 91 -24.18 -41.81 48.40
C ASN A 91 -23.87 -41.46 49.86
N ALA A 92 -24.45 -40.35 50.33
CA ALA A 92 -24.19 -39.63 51.57
C ALA A 92 -24.40 -40.39 52.92
N THR A 93 -24.22 -41.71 52.96
CA THR A 93 -24.41 -42.55 54.16
C THR A 93 -23.11 -43.10 54.76
N GLN A 94 -21.93 -42.79 54.20
CA GLN A 94 -20.64 -43.27 54.73
C GLN A 94 -19.62 -42.15 54.96
N ASN A 95 -19.01 -42.18 56.16
CA ASN A 95 -17.77 -41.51 56.54
C ASN A 95 -16.69 -41.77 55.47
N GLY A 96 -16.39 -40.81 54.60
CA GLY A 96 -15.40 -41.06 53.53
C GLY A 96 -14.95 -39.88 52.69
N THR A 97 -15.50 -38.67 52.86
CA THR A 97 -15.16 -37.52 52.01
C THR A 97 -13.93 -36.73 52.45
N ASN A 98 -13.40 -36.99 53.66
CA ASN A 98 -12.19 -36.33 54.16
C ASN A 98 -10.99 -37.26 54.00
N ARG A 99 -10.85 -37.88 52.83
CA ARG A 99 -9.76 -38.80 52.55
C ARG A 99 -8.95 -38.30 51.37
N LEU A 100 -7.64 -38.34 51.49
CA LEU A 100 -6.75 -37.96 50.40
C LEU A 100 -6.65 -39.13 49.43
N VAL A 101 -6.77 -38.85 48.14
CA VAL A 101 -6.47 -39.80 47.08
C VAL A 101 -5.27 -39.33 46.28
N LYS A 102 -4.53 -40.29 45.74
CA LYS A 102 -3.44 -40.07 44.80
C LYS A 102 -3.76 -40.79 43.49
N VAL A 103 -3.61 -40.10 42.37
CA VAL A 103 -3.87 -40.62 41.03
C VAL A 103 -2.56 -40.63 40.26
N GLY A 104 -2.17 -41.81 39.80
CA GLY A 104 -0.99 -42.04 38.98
C GLY A 104 -1.34 -42.40 37.54
N ASN A 105 -0.32 -42.77 36.78
CA ASN A 105 -0.44 -43.18 35.38
C ASN A 105 -1.47 -44.29 35.20
N GLY A 106 -2.14 -44.35 34.04
CA GLY A 106 -3.28 -45.26 33.86
C GLY A 106 -4.56 -44.83 34.59
N GLY A 107 -4.60 -43.62 35.20
CA GLY A 107 -5.72 -43.17 36.02
C GLY A 107 -5.90 -43.99 37.31
N VAL A 108 -4.86 -44.67 37.79
CA VAL A 108 -4.93 -45.54 38.96
C VAL A 108 -5.03 -44.71 40.23
N VAL A 109 -6.11 -44.88 40.98
CA VAL A 109 -6.41 -44.12 42.21
C VAL A 109 -6.05 -44.95 43.45
N THR A 110 -5.26 -44.36 44.34
CA THR A 110 -4.89 -44.92 45.65
C THR A 110 -5.48 -44.06 46.77
N ASP A 111 -6.21 -44.67 47.72
CA ASP A 111 -6.68 -44.01 48.94
C ASP A 111 -5.54 -43.95 49.96
N LEU A 112 -5.11 -42.75 50.34
CA LEU A 112 -3.96 -42.55 51.24
C LEU A 112 -4.35 -42.50 52.71
N GLY A 113 -5.63 -42.29 53.04
CA GLY A 113 -6.09 -42.20 54.43
C GLY A 113 -6.96 -40.99 54.72
N VAL A 114 -7.41 -40.91 55.98
CA VAL A 114 -8.23 -39.80 56.48
C VAL A 114 -7.36 -38.58 56.74
N ILE A 115 -7.83 -37.41 56.30
CA ILE A 115 -7.21 -36.12 56.55
C ILE A 115 -7.76 -35.57 57.88
N THR A 116 -6.87 -35.36 58.84
CA THR A 116 -7.21 -34.79 60.15
C THR A 116 -7.32 -33.26 60.04
N GLY A 117 -8.33 -32.64 60.65
CA GLY A 117 -8.51 -31.18 60.65
C GLY A 117 -9.56 -30.66 59.66
N LEU A 118 -10.03 -31.50 58.73
CA LEU A 118 -11.21 -31.19 57.92
C LEU A 118 -12.52 -31.37 58.72
N PRO A 119 -13.54 -30.52 58.51
CA PRO A 119 -14.83 -30.66 59.17
C PRO A 119 -15.48 -32.01 58.91
N ALA A 120 -16.08 -32.63 59.93
CA ALA A 120 -16.75 -33.92 59.78
C ALA A 120 -17.76 -33.90 58.62
N PRO A 121 -17.85 -34.95 57.79
CA PRO A 121 -18.83 -35.02 56.71
C PRO A 121 -20.24 -34.86 57.29
N THR A 122 -21.01 -33.90 56.79
CA THR A 122 -22.38 -33.67 57.27
C THR A 122 -23.35 -34.39 56.32
N PRO A 123 -24.29 -35.20 56.85
CA PRO A 123 -25.27 -35.91 56.02
C PRO A 123 -26.07 -34.93 55.17
N LYS A 124 -26.38 -35.34 53.93
CA LYS A 124 -27.24 -34.57 53.01
C LYS A 124 -28.60 -34.31 53.70
N PRO A 125 -29.01 -33.05 53.94
CA PRO A 125 -30.37 -32.77 54.42
C PRO A 125 -31.40 -33.24 53.39
N SER A 126 -32.58 -33.66 53.84
CA SER A 126 -33.70 -34.08 52.97
C SER A 126 -34.02 -32.99 51.94
N GLY A 127 -33.63 -33.19 50.68
CA GLY A 127 -33.82 -32.22 49.59
C GLY A 127 -32.76 -31.11 49.45
N GLY A 128 -31.67 -31.14 50.23
CA GLY A 128 -30.56 -30.17 50.14
C GLY A 128 -29.29 -30.72 49.49
N SER A 129 -28.34 -29.84 49.14
CA SER A 129 -26.98 -30.22 48.73
C SER A 129 -26.15 -30.67 49.93
N GLN A 130 -25.17 -31.55 49.71
CA GLN A 130 -24.27 -32.03 50.75
C GLN A 130 -23.37 -30.90 51.25
N VAL A 131 -23.18 -30.84 52.58
CA VAL A 131 -22.31 -29.87 53.25
C VAL A 131 -20.93 -30.54 53.40
N ASN A 132 -19.86 -29.90 52.89
CA ASN A 132 -18.48 -30.42 52.78
C ASN A 132 -18.18 -31.32 51.56
N THR A 133 -18.70 -30.96 50.39
CA THR A 133 -18.21 -31.51 49.10
C THR A 133 -17.08 -30.63 48.59
N TYR A 134 -15.85 -31.13 48.57
CA TYR A 134 -14.70 -30.39 48.03
C TYR A 134 -14.74 -30.45 46.51
N THR A 135 -14.70 -29.30 45.85
CA THR A 135 -14.86 -29.20 44.38
C THR A 135 -13.77 -28.41 43.70
N GLN A 136 -12.87 -27.77 44.47
CA GLN A 136 -11.75 -27.01 43.92
C GLN A 136 -10.46 -27.48 44.59
N GLY A 137 -9.44 -27.72 43.77
CA GLY A 137 -8.13 -28.16 44.22
C GLY A 137 -7.02 -27.53 43.40
N ALA A 138 -5.93 -27.15 44.07
CA ALA A 138 -4.69 -26.81 43.38
C ALA A 138 -3.52 -26.87 44.36
N PHE A 139 -2.36 -27.31 43.88
CA PHE A 139 -1.13 -27.13 44.63
C PHE A 139 -0.69 -25.67 44.58
N GLY A 140 -0.28 -25.13 45.72
CA GLY A 140 0.34 -23.81 45.78
C GLY A 140 1.83 -23.86 46.08
N GLY A 141 2.51 -22.76 45.77
CA GLY A 141 3.95 -22.56 45.98
C GLY A 141 4.77 -22.68 44.69
N ILE A 142 5.89 -21.97 44.63
CA ILE A 142 6.91 -22.14 43.58
C ILE A 142 7.62 -23.49 43.82
N PRO A 143 7.92 -24.28 42.78
CA PRO A 143 8.89 -25.37 42.89
C PRO A 143 10.26 -24.77 43.26
N GLY A 144 10.65 -24.92 44.52
CA GLY A 144 11.91 -24.45 45.07
C GLY A 144 12.19 -25.07 46.44
N PRO A 145 13.42 -24.94 46.98
CA PRO A 145 13.86 -25.63 48.20
C PRO A 145 13.10 -25.25 49.48
N SER A 146 12.20 -24.26 49.41
CA SER A 146 11.56 -23.57 50.53
C SER A 146 10.06 -23.89 50.70
N GLY A 147 9.71 -25.18 50.71
CA GLY A 147 8.87 -25.69 51.81
C GLY A 147 7.36 -25.92 51.64
N ASN A 148 6.72 -25.70 50.47
CA ASN A 148 5.24 -25.81 50.38
C ASN A 148 4.68 -26.72 49.27
N SER A 149 5.50 -27.45 48.52
CA SER A 149 5.02 -28.31 47.42
C SER A 149 4.11 -29.47 47.84
N HIS A 150 4.06 -29.74 49.14
CA HIS A 150 3.19 -30.74 49.75
C HIS A 150 1.83 -30.16 50.17
N LEU A 151 1.55 -28.89 49.86
CA LEU A 151 0.33 -28.19 50.28
C LEU A 151 -0.70 -28.13 49.15
N LEU A 152 -1.75 -28.93 49.28
CA LEU A 152 -2.93 -28.92 48.40
C LEU A 152 -3.99 -27.98 49.00
N TYR A 153 -4.30 -26.90 48.29
CA TYR A 153 -5.38 -25.99 48.65
C TYR A 153 -6.70 -26.55 48.17
N ILE A 154 -7.67 -26.67 49.07
CA ILE A 154 -9.01 -27.18 48.76
C ILE A 154 -10.10 -26.25 49.28
N ARG A 155 -11.22 -26.18 48.55
CA ARG A 155 -12.42 -25.45 48.96
C ARG A 155 -13.65 -26.33 48.83
N ASP A 156 -14.63 -26.09 49.69
CA ASP A 156 -15.93 -26.76 49.62
C ASP A 156 -16.94 -25.96 48.78
N TYR A 157 -17.84 -26.68 48.10
CA TYR A 157 -18.85 -26.12 47.20
C TYR A 157 -19.94 -25.31 47.93
N ASN A 158 -20.14 -25.55 49.23
CA ASN A 158 -21.30 -25.01 49.93
C ASN A 158 -21.11 -23.53 50.27
N ASN A 159 -21.82 -22.67 49.53
CA ASN A 159 -21.71 -21.21 49.55
C ASN A 159 -22.86 -20.52 50.31
N THR A 160 -23.67 -21.25 51.08
CA THR A 160 -24.91 -20.70 51.68
C THR A 160 -24.70 -19.63 52.75
N ASP A 161 -23.47 -19.43 53.25
CA ASP A 161 -23.16 -18.47 54.31
C ASP A 161 -22.14 -17.37 53.91
N ASN A 162 -21.75 -17.30 52.63
CA ASN A 162 -20.74 -16.36 52.12
C ASN A 162 -19.37 -16.41 52.84
N SER A 163 -19.06 -17.47 53.59
CA SER A 163 -17.75 -17.62 54.22
C SER A 163 -16.74 -18.20 53.24
N ASN A 164 -15.55 -17.60 53.18
CA ASN A 164 -14.42 -18.13 52.41
C ASN A 164 -13.87 -19.38 53.11
N ARG A 165 -14.48 -20.55 52.86
CA ARG A 165 -14.09 -21.82 53.48
C ARG A 165 -13.08 -22.56 52.63
N MET A 166 -11.81 -22.31 52.93
CA MET A 166 -10.68 -22.96 52.28
C MET A 166 -9.79 -23.63 53.31
N TRP A 167 -9.13 -24.71 52.92
CA TRP A 167 -8.18 -25.44 53.74
C TRP A 167 -6.90 -25.68 52.95
N VAL A 168 -5.80 -25.82 53.69
CA VAL A 168 -4.53 -26.27 53.16
C VAL A 168 -4.27 -27.66 53.70
N VAL A 169 -4.17 -28.66 52.83
CA VAL A 169 -3.89 -30.05 53.16
C VAL A 169 -2.40 -30.31 52.97
N ASN A 170 -1.72 -30.71 54.04
CA ASN A 170 -0.39 -31.30 53.94
C ASN A 170 -0.55 -32.78 53.54
N ILE A 171 -0.11 -33.12 52.33
CA ILE A 171 -0.27 -34.45 51.76
C ILE A 171 0.63 -35.51 52.41
N GLU A 172 1.72 -35.10 53.06
CA GLU A 172 2.68 -36.01 53.71
C GLU A 172 2.21 -36.41 55.11
N THR A 173 1.65 -35.46 55.86
CA THR A 173 1.18 -35.69 57.24
C THR A 173 -0.30 -36.05 57.32
N LEU A 174 -1.06 -35.92 56.22
CA LEU A 174 -2.52 -36.07 56.17
C LEU A 174 -3.23 -35.17 57.20
N THR A 175 -2.74 -33.94 57.35
CA THR A 175 -3.36 -32.91 58.19
C THR A 175 -3.81 -31.73 57.35
N ALA A 176 -4.91 -31.10 57.74
CA ALA A 176 -5.42 -29.90 57.10
C ALA A 176 -5.60 -28.77 58.11
N GLU A 177 -5.24 -27.56 57.67
CA GLU A 177 -5.45 -26.33 58.42
C GLU A 177 -6.45 -25.44 57.69
N ARG A 178 -7.33 -24.78 58.43
CA ARG A 178 -8.27 -23.82 57.85
C ARG A 178 -7.54 -22.54 57.47
N VAL A 179 -7.73 -22.09 56.24
CA VAL A 179 -7.20 -20.81 55.78
C VAL A 179 -7.89 -19.66 56.51
N THR A 180 -7.08 -18.71 56.97
CA THR A 180 -7.56 -17.45 57.56
C THR A 180 -7.53 -16.37 56.50
N PHE A 181 -8.68 -15.73 56.27
CA PHE A 181 -8.82 -14.61 55.34
C PHE A 181 -8.82 -13.29 56.08
N ASP A 182 -8.15 -12.29 55.52
CA ASP A 182 -8.23 -10.90 55.95
C ASP A 182 -9.67 -10.39 55.83
N SER A 183 -10.10 -9.54 56.76
CA SER A 183 -11.47 -9.01 56.81
C SER A 183 -11.86 -8.15 55.60
N ARG A 184 -10.90 -7.67 54.82
CA ARG A 184 -11.10 -6.92 53.57
C ARG A 184 -11.32 -7.83 52.36
N SER A 185 -11.12 -9.13 52.50
CA SER A 185 -11.28 -10.10 51.40
C SER A 185 -12.69 -10.07 50.85
N ALA A 186 -12.82 -10.07 49.53
CA ALA A 186 -14.10 -10.35 48.89
C ALA A 186 -14.58 -11.77 49.20
N THR A 187 -15.90 -11.99 49.16
CA THR A 187 -16.47 -13.34 49.19
C THR A 187 -16.15 -14.06 47.87
N LEU A 188 -15.67 -15.30 47.96
CA LEU A 188 -15.22 -16.12 46.83
C LEU A 188 -16.30 -16.60 45.84
N GLY A 189 -17.48 -15.97 45.85
CA GLY A 189 -18.57 -16.22 44.91
C GLY A 189 -18.88 -17.71 44.69
N SER A 190 -19.45 -18.01 43.53
CA SER A 190 -19.72 -19.37 43.05
C SER A 190 -18.72 -19.77 41.96
N ILE A 191 -17.42 -19.67 42.23
CA ILE A 191 -16.41 -20.31 41.36
C ILE A 191 -16.52 -21.83 41.49
N ALA A 192 -16.51 -22.53 40.36
CA ALA A 192 -16.62 -23.98 40.35
C ALA A 192 -15.25 -24.66 40.49
N ASP A 193 -14.18 -24.00 40.05
CA ASP A 193 -12.79 -24.45 40.19
C ASP A 193 -11.80 -23.26 40.29
N PHE A 194 -10.55 -23.54 40.67
CA PHE A 194 -9.44 -22.59 40.65
C PHE A 194 -8.12 -23.28 40.28
N THR A 195 -7.15 -22.48 39.84
CA THR A 195 -5.80 -22.98 39.56
C THR A 195 -4.74 -22.07 40.16
N TRP A 196 -3.50 -22.53 40.20
CA TRP A 196 -2.39 -21.75 40.73
C TRP A 196 -1.67 -20.94 39.66
N ALA A 197 -1.58 -19.64 39.84
CA ALA A 197 -0.75 -18.75 39.03
C ALA A 197 0.54 -18.40 39.78
N GLY A 198 1.60 -19.18 39.51
CA GLY A 198 2.95 -18.95 40.02
C GLY A 198 3.91 -18.43 38.95
N GLY A 199 5.04 -17.84 39.36
CA GLY A 199 6.13 -17.44 38.45
C GLY A 199 5.93 -16.10 37.73
N LYS A 200 4.82 -15.39 37.96
CA LYS A 200 4.66 -14.00 37.51
C LYS A 200 5.37 -13.07 38.48
N SER A 201 6.35 -12.30 37.99
CA SER A 201 7.21 -11.42 38.81
C SER A 201 6.41 -10.44 39.70
N PHE A 202 5.25 -10.00 39.23
CA PHE A 202 4.38 -9.08 39.98
C PHE A 202 3.54 -9.72 41.09
N LEU A 203 3.42 -11.05 41.12
CA LEU A 203 2.75 -11.77 42.22
C LEU A 203 3.71 -12.07 43.39
N GLY A 204 5.00 -11.75 43.22
CA GLY A 204 6.06 -12.10 44.16
C GLY A 204 6.32 -13.60 44.24
N ASP A 205 7.17 -14.00 45.19
CA ASP A 205 7.66 -15.39 45.32
C ASP A 205 6.59 -16.40 45.77
N ARG A 206 5.37 -15.93 46.09
CA ARG A 206 4.32 -16.76 46.67
C ARG A 206 3.15 -17.06 45.74
N GLY A 207 3.01 -16.42 44.58
CA GLY A 207 1.91 -16.69 43.64
C GLY A 207 0.49 -16.49 44.22
N SER A 208 -0.52 -16.84 43.43
CA SER A 208 -1.94 -16.72 43.80
C SER A 208 -2.79 -17.86 43.23
N LEU A 209 -3.86 -18.24 43.93
CA LEU A 209 -4.92 -19.07 43.32
C LEU A 209 -5.86 -18.18 42.52
N ILE A 210 -6.24 -18.61 41.33
CA ILE A 210 -7.10 -17.89 40.41
C ILE A 210 -8.34 -18.71 40.11
N GLY A 211 -9.50 -18.16 40.49
CA GLY A 211 -10.81 -18.71 40.13
C GLY A 211 -11.55 -17.80 39.16
N ALA A 212 -12.41 -18.37 38.33
CA ALA A 212 -13.22 -17.62 37.38
C ALA A 212 -14.72 -17.91 37.54
N SER A 213 -15.52 -16.90 37.29
CA SER A 213 -16.97 -17.00 37.16
C SER A 213 -17.44 -16.18 35.96
N ALA A 214 -18.73 -16.29 35.62
CA ALA A 214 -19.32 -15.49 34.55
C ALA A 214 -19.22 -13.97 34.77
N THR A 215 -19.00 -13.51 36.01
CA THR A 215 -19.03 -12.09 36.37
C THR A 215 -17.71 -11.56 36.90
N ASN A 216 -16.90 -12.39 37.56
CA ASN A 216 -15.63 -11.98 38.15
C ASN A 216 -14.55 -13.06 38.01
N PHE A 217 -13.29 -12.60 37.97
CA PHE A 217 -12.12 -13.36 38.39
C PHE A 217 -11.83 -13.11 39.86
N TYR A 218 -11.27 -14.10 40.53
CA TYR A 218 -10.91 -14.04 41.94
C TYR A 218 -9.43 -14.36 42.10
N VAL A 219 -8.66 -13.40 42.63
CA VAL A 219 -7.24 -13.58 42.92
C VAL A 219 -7.10 -13.79 44.43
N ILE A 220 -6.68 -14.99 44.82
CA ILE A 220 -6.51 -15.38 46.21
C ILE A 220 -5.01 -15.41 46.50
N SER A 221 -4.54 -14.42 47.25
CA SER A 221 -3.12 -14.21 47.51
C SER A 221 -2.82 -14.35 49.00
N GLU A 222 -1.71 -15.01 49.33
CA GLU A 222 -1.21 -15.00 50.71
C GLU A 222 -0.41 -13.73 50.96
N VAL A 223 -0.84 -12.92 51.93
CA VAL A 223 -0.13 -11.71 52.35
C VAL A 223 0.56 -11.97 53.69
N VAL A 224 1.90 -11.86 53.68
CA VAL A 224 2.74 -12.13 54.85
C VAL A 224 2.32 -11.27 56.04
N GLY A 225 2.06 -11.91 57.18
CA GLY A 225 1.65 -11.24 58.42
C GLY A 225 0.19 -10.78 58.46
N VAL A 226 -0.58 -11.03 57.40
CA VAL A 226 -1.98 -10.60 57.26
C VAL A 226 -2.92 -11.80 57.09
N GLY A 227 -2.50 -12.81 56.33
CA GLY A 227 -3.33 -13.94 55.93
C GLY A 227 -3.71 -13.85 54.46
N PHE A 228 -4.73 -14.61 54.04
CA PHE A 228 -5.16 -14.62 52.64
C PHE A 228 -6.07 -13.43 52.33
N VAL A 229 -5.83 -12.78 51.18
CA VAL A 229 -6.65 -11.71 50.65
C VAL A 229 -7.30 -12.19 49.35
N VAL A 230 -8.57 -11.85 49.17
CA VAL A 230 -9.31 -12.14 47.92
C VAL A 230 -9.65 -10.83 47.22
N ASP A 231 -9.08 -10.64 46.04
CA ASP A 231 -9.44 -9.57 45.13
C ASP A 231 -10.46 -10.09 44.10
N SER A 232 -11.64 -9.47 44.06
CA SER A 232 -12.68 -9.76 43.06
C SER A 232 -12.59 -8.75 41.93
N ILE A 233 -12.22 -9.22 40.74
CA ILE A 233 -11.99 -8.39 39.56
C ILE A 233 -13.09 -8.67 38.55
N PRO A 234 -13.85 -7.65 38.09
CA PRO A 234 -14.89 -7.86 37.09
C PRO A 234 -14.37 -8.56 35.82
N ASN A 235 -15.12 -9.53 35.33
CA ASN A 235 -14.77 -10.26 34.12
C ASN A 235 -14.97 -9.35 32.88
N SER A 236 -13.86 -8.84 32.36
CA SER A 236 -13.79 -8.02 31.13
C SER A 236 -13.92 -8.85 29.84
N ILE A 237 -13.73 -10.17 29.92
CA ILE A 237 -13.71 -11.07 28.77
C ILE A 237 -15.14 -11.44 28.39
N SER A 238 -15.70 -10.71 27.42
CA SER A 238 -17.08 -10.91 26.95
C SER A 238 -17.41 -12.36 26.59
N ALA A 239 -16.47 -13.07 25.97
CA ALA A 239 -16.65 -14.47 25.58
C ALA A 239 -16.85 -15.42 26.76
N MET A 240 -16.38 -15.05 27.96
CA MET A 240 -16.49 -15.80 29.21
C MET A 240 -17.71 -15.40 30.05
N ARG A 241 -18.52 -14.41 29.64
CA ARG A 241 -19.73 -14.00 30.37
C ARG A 241 -20.98 -14.76 29.90
N GLY A 242 -21.93 -14.96 30.81
CA GLY A 242 -23.22 -15.58 30.51
C GLY A 242 -23.96 -16.05 31.78
N ALA A 243 -25.28 -15.90 31.82
CA ALA A 243 -26.06 -16.36 32.97
C ALA A 243 -25.94 -17.88 33.15
N GLY A 244 -25.63 -18.35 34.36
CA GLY A 244 -25.51 -19.77 34.68
C GLY A 244 -24.20 -20.44 34.23
N ARG A 245 -23.27 -19.70 33.61
CA ARG A 245 -21.96 -20.24 33.21
C ARG A 245 -21.08 -20.54 34.44
N GLN A 246 -20.50 -21.73 34.44
CA GLN A 246 -19.60 -22.24 35.47
C GLN A 246 -18.39 -22.90 34.83
N PHE A 247 -17.19 -22.59 35.31
CA PHE A 247 -15.94 -23.17 34.84
C PHE A 247 -15.51 -24.28 35.80
N GLY A 248 -15.82 -25.54 35.46
CA GLY A 248 -15.59 -26.67 36.36
C GLY A 248 -14.18 -27.21 36.33
N ALA A 249 -13.39 -26.93 35.30
CA ALA A 249 -11.98 -27.28 35.29
C ALA A 249 -11.14 -26.02 35.11
N ALA A 250 -10.11 -25.87 35.94
CA ALA A 250 -9.13 -24.79 35.87
C ALA A 250 -7.71 -25.36 35.92
N TRP A 251 -6.80 -24.83 35.11
CA TRP A 251 -5.40 -25.29 35.09
C TRP A 251 -4.44 -24.18 34.66
N THR A 252 -3.15 -24.39 34.90
CA THR A 252 -2.10 -23.45 34.49
C THR A 252 -1.10 -24.16 33.59
N LEU A 253 -0.98 -23.67 32.37
CA LEU A 253 -0.02 -24.20 31.39
C LEU A 253 1.42 -23.78 31.76
N GLY A 254 2.42 -24.46 31.20
CA GLY A 254 3.84 -24.19 31.48
C GLY A 254 4.28 -22.77 31.14
N ASN A 255 3.65 -22.13 30.17
CA ASN A 255 3.85 -20.72 29.81
C ASN A 255 3.13 -19.71 30.74
N GLY A 256 2.41 -20.20 31.76
CA GLY A 256 1.64 -19.41 32.71
C GLY A 256 0.27 -18.90 32.21
N LEU A 257 -0.24 -19.36 31.07
CA LEU A 257 -1.64 -19.15 30.68
C LEU A 257 -2.57 -19.95 31.59
N LEU A 258 -3.70 -19.34 31.93
CA LEU A 258 -4.73 -19.95 32.74
C LEU A 258 -5.79 -20.55 31.82
N GLY A 259 -6.05 -21.84 31.97
CA GLY A 259 -7.12 -22.54 31.25
C GLY A 259 -8.36 -22.66 32.10
N PHE A 260 -9.53 -22.41 31.50
CA PHE A 260 -10.84 -22.63 32.11
C PHE A 260 -11.75 -23.36 31.14
N SER A 261 -12.39 -24.45 31.57
CA SER A 261 -13.37 -25.20 30.77
C SER A 261 -14.79 -24.98 31.28
N ASP A 262 -15.71 -24.62 30.38
CA ASP A 262 -17.12 -24.40 30.66
C ASP A 262 -17.87 -25.74 30.85
N ASN A 263 -18.57 -25.90 31.98
CA ASN A 263 -19.31 -27.12 32.32
C ASN A 263 -20.54 -27.41 31.43
N GLN A 264 -21.08 -26.41 30.74
CA GLN A 264 -22.22 -26.59 29.85
C GLN A 264 -21.78 -26.83 28.41
N THR A 265 -20.87 -26.01 27.90
CA THR A 265 -20.51 -26.05 26.48
C THR A 265 -19.27 -26.90 26.22
N GLY A 266 -18.40 -27.09 27.22
CA GLY A 266 -17.08 -27.68 27.04
C GLY A 266 -16.05 -26.72 26.47
N ASP A 267 -16.45 -25.47 26.14
CA ASP A 267 -15.53 -24.47 25.60
C ASP A 267 -14.35 -24.26 26.55
N VAL A 268 -13.16 -24.19 25.98
CA VAL A 268 -11.92 -23.89 26.69
C VAL A 268 -11.53 -22.45 26.42
N PHE A 269 -11.20 -21.73 27.49
CA PHE A 269 -10.73 -20.36 27.47
C PHE A 269 -9.30 -20.34 28.01
N LEU A 270 -8.35 -19.93 27.18
CA LEU A 270 -7.01 -19.60 27.64
C LEU A 270 -6.94 -18.11 27.91
N VAL A 271 -6.58 -17.77 29.14
CA VAL A 271 -6.63 -16.42 29.70
C VAL A 271 -5.22 -16.02 30.10
N ASP A 272 -4.81 -14.84 29.65
CA ASP A 272 -3.61 -14.20 30.16
C ASP A 272 -3.93 -13.32 31.35
N MET A 273 -2.93 -13.17 32.22
CA MET A 273 -3.01 -12.37 33.42
C MET A 273 -1.76 -11.50 33.51
N GLU A 274 -1.98 -10.19 33.51
CA GLU A 274 -0.95 -9.17 33.56
C GLU A 274 -1.26 -8.13 34.64
N GLN A 275 -0.24 -7.44 35.13
CA GLN A 275 -0.41 -6.26 35.99
C GLN A 275 -0.11 -5.00 35.20
N ASN A 276 -1.00 -4.01 35.30
CA ASN A 276 -0.78 -2.67 34.77
C ASN A 276 -1.04 -1.60 35.84
N ALA A 277 -1.00 -0.33 35.44
CA ALA A 277 -1.19 0.82 36.35
C ALA A 277 -2.55 0.82 37.09
N SER A 278 -3.56 0.12 36.57
CA SER A 278 -4.91 -0.01 37.16
C SER A 278 -5.10 -1.28 37.99
N GLY A 279 -4.10 -2.17 38.05
CA GLY A 279 -4.17 -3.44 38.77
C GLY A 279 -4.00 -4.65 37.85
N ILE A 280 -4.49 -5.80 38.31
CA ILE A 280 -4.46 -7.04 37.53
C ILE A 280 -5.55 -6.99 36.44
N VAL A 281 -5.17 -7.33 35.22
CA VAL A 281 -6.06 -7.41 34.06
C VAL A 281 -6.00 -8.81 33.47
N PHE A 282 -7.18 -9.33 33.15
CA PHE A 282 -7.36 -10.58 32.43
C PHE A 282 -7.73 -10.29 30.98
N SER A 283 -7.09 -10.99 30.06
CA SER A 283 -7.36 -10.92 28.62
C SER A 283 -7.51 -12.31 28.03
N LEU A 284 -8.33 -12.43 26.98
CA LEU A 284 -8.51 -13.70 26.29
C LEU A 284 -7.34 -13.92 25.34
N ALA A 285 -6.57 -14.98 25.55
CA ALA A 285 -5.53 -15.42 24.62
C ALA A 285 -6.12 -16.26 23.48
N ALA A 286 -6.99 -17.22 23.82
CA ALA A 286 -7.73 -17.99 22.84
C ALA A 286 -9.02 -18.59 23.42
N LYS A 287 -9.97 -18.88 22.53
CA LYS A 287 -11.14 -19.70 22.81
C LYS A 287 -11.21 -20.83 21.78
N PHE A 288 -11.43 -22.05 22.22
CA PHE A 288 -11.65 -23.19 21.33
C PHE A 288 -12.61 -24.21 21.95
N SER A 289 -13.07 -25.13 21.11
CA SER A 289 -14.02 -26.15 21.53
C SER A 289 -13.35 -27.23 22.38
N GLY A 290 -14.00 -27.65 23.46
CA GLY A 290 -13.70 -28.88 24.17
C GLY A 290 -14.99 -29.71 24.28
N PRO A 291 -14.93 -30.97 24.73
CA PRO A 291 -16.13 -31.77 24.93
C PRO A 291 -16.98 -31.19 26.06
N ALA A 292 -18.30 -31.10 25.85
CA ALA A 292 -19.26 -30.68 26.87
C ALA A 292 -19.37 -31.72 27.98
N THR A 293 -19.31 -31.27 29.23
CA THR A 293 -19.09 -32.16 30.37
C THR A 293 -19.55 -31.51 31.66
N GLN A 294 -20.29 -32.23 32.51
CA GLN A 294 -20.80 -31.67 33.75
C GLN A 294 -19.87 -31.98 34.92
N ASN A 295 -19.69 -30.99 35.81
CA ASN A 295 -18.96 -31.12 37.08
C ASN A 295 -17.55 -31.68 36.88
N ASN A 296 -16.81 -31.09 35.96
CA ASN A 296 -15.41 -31.44 35.79
C ASN A 296 -14.57 -30.92 36.95
N ASP A 297 -13.33 -31.36 36.94
CA ASP A 297 -12.23 -30.84 37.75
C ASP A 297 -10.95 -30.92 36.92
N GLY A 298 -10.08 -29.93 37.03
CA GLY A 298 -8.97 -29.71 36.11
C GLY A 298 -7.63 -29.56 36.80
N THR A 299 -6.58 -30.07 36.15
CA THR A 299 -5.20 -29.70 36.49
C THR A 299 -4.29 -29.93 35.29
N SER A 300 -3.01 -29.57 35.37
CA SER A 300 -2.07 -29.81 34.28
C SER A 300 -0.65 -30.07 34.76
N ALA A 301 0.05 -30.95 34.05
CA ALA A 301 1.51 -30.98 34.06
C ALA A 301 2.03 -29.85 33.16
N PRO A 302 2.96 -29.01 33.64
CA PRO A 302 3.43 -27.83 32.90
C PRO A 302 4.28 -28.19 31.67
N GLY A 303 4.92 -29.35 31.66
CA GLY A 303 5.87 -29.76 30.62
C GLY A 303 7.27 -29.17 30.80
N GLY A 304 8.22 -29.70 30.03
CA GLY A 304 9.57 -29.15 29.90
C GLY A 304 9.62 -27.92 28.97
N PRO A 305 10.77 -27.22 28.87
CA PRO A 305 10.93 -26.08 27.98
C PRO A 305 10.77 -26.48 26.50
N VAL A 306 10.16 -25.62 25.70
CA VAL A 306 9.96 -25.78 24.24
C VAL A 306 10.23 -24.44 23.55
N ASP A 307 11.15 -24.41 22.58
CA ASP A 307 11.44 -23.22 21.75
C ASP A 307 10.58 -23.24 20.47
N LEU A 308 9.57 -22.38 20.39
CA LEU A 308 8.75 -22.19 19.19
C LEU A 308 9.16 -20.92 18.42
N GLY A 309 9.80 -21.11 17.27
CA GLY A 309 10.11 -20.01 16.35
C GLY A 309 9.04 -19.78 15.29
N ILE A 310 8.78 -18.52 14.92
CA ILE A 310 7.92 -18.17 13.78
C ILE A 310 8.69 -17.39 12.71
N VAL A 311 8.43 -17.71 11.44
CA VAL A 311 8.88 -16.93 10.28
C VAL A 311 7.67 -16.51 9.47
N LYS A 312 7.51 -15.21 9.27
CA LYS A 312 6.46 -14.61 8.46
C LYS A 312 7.01 -14.09 7.13
N THR A 313 6.32 -14.43 6.05
CA THR A 313 6.63 -13.94 4.69
C THR A 313 5.38 -13.33 4.06
N GLY A 314 5.59 -12.41 3.12
CA GLY A 314 4.53 -11.74 2.36
C GLY A 314 5.11 -11.06 1.11
N PRO A 315 4.28 -10.36 0.33
CA PRO A 315 4.76 -9.66 -0.86
C PRO A 315 5.65 -8.47 -0.48
N ALA A 316 6.67 -8.19 -1.30
CA ALA A 316 7.57 -7.05 -1.11
C ALA A 316 6.93 -5.71 -1.50
N ASN A 317 5.92 -5.75 -2.38
CA ASN A 317 5.21 -4.56 -2.84
C ASN A 317 3.69 -4.75 -2.88
N TYR A 318 2.96 -3.64 -2.84
CA TYR A 318 1.50 -3.64 -2.89
C TYR A 318 0.92 -2.42 -3.63
N ALA A 319 -0.31 -2.54 -4.13
CA ALA A 319 -1.16 -1.42 -4.52
C ALA A 319 -2.47 -1.42 -3.72
N VAL A 320 -3.11 -0.26 -3.58
CA VAL A 320 -4.43 -0.14 -2.94
C VAL A 320 -5.45 -0.96 -3.72
N GLY A 321 -6.27 -1.74 -3.01
CA GLY A 321 -7.25 -2.67 -3.56
C GLY A 321 -6.76 -4.10 -3.74
N GLU A 322 -5.45 -4.36 -3.66
CA GLU A 322 -4.88 -5.71 -3.80
C GLU A 322 -5.05 -6.56 -2.54
N VAL A 323 -5.01 -7.88 -2.71
CA VAL A 323 -4.97 -8.85 -1.62
C VAL A 323 -3.52 -9.29 -1.39
N MET A 324 -2.99 -9.02 -0.21
CA MET A 324 -1.68 -9.48 0.23
C MET A 324 -1.82 -10.90 0.81
N ASN A 325 -0.98 -11.81 0.33
CA ASN A 325 -0.89 -13.18 0.81
C ASN A 325 0.30 -13.32 1.76
N TYR A 326 0.04 -13.74 2.98
CA TYR A 326 1.04 -14.00 4.01
C TYR A 326 1.13 -15.50 4.32
N SER A 327 2.35 -15.97 4.55
CA SER A 327 2.63 -17.31 5.05
C SER A 327 3.43 -17.20 6.34
N MET A 328 2.97 -17.87 7.38
CA MET A 328 3.64 -17.97 8.67
C MET A 328 4.02 -19.42 8.93
N THR A 329 5.31 -19.69 9.10
CA THR A 329 5.83 -21.01 9.42
C THR A 329 6.25 -21.04 10.87
N VAL A 330 5.60 -21.87 11.67
CA VAL A 330 5.94 -22.12 13.07
C VAL A 330 6.79 -23.38 13.14
N THR A 331 7.91 -23.35 13.87
CA THR A 331 8.85 -24.46 14.01
C THR A 331 9.14 -24.70 15.49
N ASN A 332 9.15 -25.97 15.90
CA ASN A 332 9.63 -26.35 17.22
C ASN A 332 11.13 -26.65 17.15
N HIS A 333 11.95 -25.83 17.78
CA HIS A 333 13.41 -25.99 17.87
C HIS A 333 13.87 -26.90 19.03
N GLY A 334 12.92 -27.40 19.82
CA GLY A 334 13.13 -28.33 20.92
C GLY A 334 13.43 -27.62 22.25
N PRO A 335 13.91 -28.37 23.27
CA PRO A 335 14.24 -29.78 23.24
C PRO A 335 13.05 -30.75 23.37
N ASN A 336 11.85 -30.26 23.70
CA ASN A 336 10.65 -31.10 23.91
C ASN A 336 9.57 -30.83 22.86
N ASP A 337 8.61 -31.75 22.74
CA ASP A 337 7.42 -31.57 21.90
C ASP A 337 6.50 -30.49 22.49
N SER A 338 5.92 -29.64 21.64
CA SER A 338 4.86 -28.72 22.07
C SER A 338 3.53 -29.46 22.14
N SER A 339 2.76 -29.27 23.21
CA SER A 339 1.37 -29.78 23.32
C SER A 339 0.35 -28.94 22.53
N GLY A 340 0.74 -27.76 22.06
CA GLY A 340 -0.15 -26.83 21.37
C GLY A 340 0.36 -25.40 21.47
N SER A 341 -0.15 -24.53 20.60
CA SER A 341 0.23 -23.13 20.56
C SER A 341 -0.89 -22.23 20.06
N ILE A 342 -0.73 -20.92 20.30
CA ILE A 342 -1.63 -19.87 19.85
C ILE A 342 -0.81 -18.92 18.97
N LEU A 343 -1.19 -18.82 17.70
CA LEU A 343 -0.65 -17.81 16.79
C LEU A 343 -1.63 -16.64 16.70
N THR A 344 -1.12 -15.41 16.76
CA THR A 344 -1.92 -14.20 16.52
C THR A 344 -1.28 -13.30 15.47
N ASP A 345 -2.12 -12.62 14.70
CA ASP A 345 -1.70 -11.57 13.75
C ASP A 345 -2.79 -10.51 13.68
N THR A 346 -2.39 -9.25 13.87
CA THR A 346 -3.27 -8.09 13.68
C THR A 346 -2.59 -7.14 12.71
N PRO A 347 -3.03 -7.09 11.44
CA PRO A 347 -2.43 -6.19 10.46
C PRO A 347 -2.49 -4.72 10.88
N PRO A 348 -1.55 -3.88 10.43
CA PRO A 348 -1.61 -2.45 10.65
C PRO A 348 -2.86 -1.80 10.03
N GLU A 349 -3.11 -0.53 10.36
CA GLU A 349 -4.12 0.27 9.66
C GLU A 349 -3.86 0.30 8.14
N GLY A 350 -4.91 0.34 7.33
CA GLY A 350 -4.85 0.23 5.87
C GLY A 350 -5.02 -1.18 5.33
N LEU A 351 -4.77 -2.21 6.16
CA LEU A 351 -5.11 -3.61 5.86
C LEU A 351 -6.38 -4.05 6.60
N GLY A 352 -7.22 -4.81 5.90
CA GLY A 352 -8.47 -5.39 6.44
C GLY A 352 -8.97 -6.55 5.57
N GLU A 353 -10.24 -6.92 5.72
CA GLU A 353 -10.82 -8.12 5.10
C GLU A 353 -9.92 -9.36 5.33
N VAL A 354 -9.45 -9.52 6.57
CA VAL A 354 -8.53 -10.59 6.92
C VAL A 354 -9.25 -11.94 6.81
N ALA A 355 -8.57 -12.92 6.21
CA ALA A 355 -9.08 -14.28 6.11
C ALA A 355 -7.97 -15.31 6.25
N SER A 356 -8.33 -16.49 6.73
CA SER A 356 -7.50 -17.68 6.75
C SER A 356 -8.37 -18.90 6.51
N THR A 357 -7.87 -19.87 5.74
CA THR A 357 -8.49 -21.19 5.57
C THR A 357 -7.79 -22.26 6.41
N THR A 358 -6.78 -21.87 7.19
CA THR A 358 -6.00 -22.82 8.01
C THR A 358 -6.89 -23.34 9.15
N PRO A 359 -7.01 -24.66 9.35
CA PRO A 359 -7.76 -25.22 10.47
C PRO A 359 -7.30 -24.63 11.81
N GLY A 360 -8.26 -24.33 12.68
CA GLY A 360 -8.00 -23.73 14.00
C GLY A 360 -7.83 -22.21 14.00
N CYS A 361 -7.84 -21.56 12.83
CA CYS A 361 -7.84 -20.10 12.72
C CYS A 361 -9.25 -19.50 12.74
N THR A 362 -9.38 -18.38 13.44
CA THR A 362 -10.57 -17.53 13.48
C THR A 362 -10.17 -16.09 13.27
N VAL A 363 -11.07 -15.29 12.68
CA VAL A 363 -10.86 -13.86 12.47
C VAL A 363 -11.94 -13.09 13.22
N ALA A 364 -11.55 -12.36 14.25
CA ALA A 364 -12.44 -11.44 14.98
C ALA A 364 -12.44 -10.06 14.33
N ASP A 365 -13.62 -9.42 14.32
CA ASP A 365 -13.85 -8.05 13.83
C ASP A 365 -13.33 -7.79 12.39
N GLY A 366 -13.19 -8.86 11.59
CA GLY A 366 -12.66 -8.82 10.22
C GLY A 366 -11.16 -8.50 10.12
N LYS A 367 -10.41 -8.53 11.24
CA LYS A 367 -9.01 -8.08 11.28
C LYS A 367 -8.08 -8.93 12.17
N HIS A 368 -8.54 -9.36 13.34
CA HIS A 368 -7.69 -10.02 14.33
C HIS A 368 -7.67 -11.52 14.08
N LEU A 369 -6.56 -12.04 13.54
CA LEU A 369 -6.38 -13.47 13.34
C LEU A 369 -5.89 -14.12 14.64
N THR A 370 -6.58 -15.16 15.09
CA THR A 370 -6.15 -16.05 16.18
C THR A 370 -6.25 -17.49 15.71
N CYS A 371 -5.14 -18.23 15.78
CA CYS A 371 -5.06 -19.62 15.39
C CYS A 371 -4.65 -20.49 16.57
N VAL A 372 -5.51 -21.43 16.92
CA VAL A 372 -5.23 -22.47 17.92
C VAL A 372 -4.65 -23.66 17.18
N LEU A 373 -3.35 -23.90 17.35
CA LEU A 373 -2.59 -24.95 16.68
C LEU A 373 -2.47 -26.17 17.59
N GLY A 374 -2.38 -27.35 17.00
CA GLY A 374 -2.18 -28.60 17.74
C GLY A 374 -0.74 -28.83 18.16
N ALA A 375 -0.49 -30.00 18.76
CA ALA A 375 0.83 -30.45 19.15
C ALA A 375 1.84 -30.43 17.98
N LEU A 376 3.09 -30.11 18.27
CA LEU A 376 4.16 -29.97 17.29
C LEU A 376 5.44 -30.67 17.80
N PRO A 377 5.84 -31.81 17.19
CA PRO A 377 7.05 -32.52 17.59
C PRO A 377 8.33 -31.70 17.39
N VAL A 378 9.40 -32.04 18.13
CA VAL A 378 10.72 -31.42 17.96
C VAL A 378 11.18 -31.50 16.51
N GLY A 379 11.64 -30.37 15.97
CA GLY A 379 12.13 -30.24 14.59
C GLY A 379 11.04 -30.18 13.52
N ALA A 380 9.76 -30.34 13.89
CA ALA A 380 8.65 -30.22 12.95
C ALA A 380 8.23 -28.75 12.76
N SER A 381 7.58 -28.48 11.63
CA SER A 381 6.98 -27.18 11.32
C SER A 381 5.52 -27.32 10.89
N THR A 382 4.74 -26.28 11.16
CA THR A 382 3.38 -26.11 10.64
C THR A 382 3.26 -24.74 9.96
N GLN A 383 2.35 -24.62 9.00
CA GLN A 383 2.17 -23.40 8.20
C GLN A 383 0.76 -22.85 8.37
N VAL A 384 0.68 -21.54 8.59
CA VAL A 384 -0.57 -20.78 8.61
C VAL A 384 -0.58 -19.82 7.42
N ALA A 385 -1.62 -19.92 6.60
CA ALA A 385 -1.87 -18.99 5.51
C ALA A 385 -2.83 -17.89 5.96
N MET A 386 -2.57 -16.66 5.55
CA MET A 386 -3.42 -15.50 5.84
C MET A 386 -3.49 -14.58 4.62
N THR A 387 -4.66 -14.04 4.34
CA THR A 387 -4.84 -12.96 3.37
C THR A 387 -5.29 -11.69 4.06
N ALA A 388 -4.85 -10.53 3.58
CA ALA A 388 -5.37 -9.23 3.98
C ALA A 388 -5.44 -8.30 2.77
N LYS A 389 -6.52 -7.54 2.63
CA LYS A 389 -6.72 -6.59 1.53
C LYS A 389 -6.23 -5.20 1.91
N VAL A 390 -5.60 -4.52 0.96
CA VAL A 390 -5.19 -3.12 1.08
C VAL A 390 -6.42 -2.24 0.83
N LEU A 391 -7.04 -1.75 1.91
CA LEU A 391 -8.26 -0.95 1.84
C LEU A 391 -7.99 0.53 1.52
N THR A 392 -6.91 1.06 2.08
CA THR A 392 -6.53 2.47 1.93
C THR A 392 -5.01 2.60 1.82
N ALA A 393 -4.55 3.76 1.34
CA ALA A 393 -3.13 4.07 1.36
C ALA A 393 -2.64 4.20 2.80
N ILE A 394 -1.53 3.53 3.13
CA ILE A 394 -0.84 3.74 4.40
C ILE A 394 -0.09 5.07 4.31
N THR A 395 -0.33 5.97 5.25
CA THR A 395 0.23 7.34 5.23
C THR A 395 1.46 7.49 6.13
N HIS A 396 1.65 6.57 7.06
CA HIS A 396 2.80 6.55 7.97
C HIS A 396 3.97 5.80 7.34
N SER A 397 5.20 6.08 7.81
CA SER A 397 6.42 5.36 7.38
C SER A 397 6.65 5.36 5.86
N GLY A 398 6.29 6.44 5.16
CA GLY A 398 6.42 6.52 3.70
C GLY A 398 5.54 5.52 2.94
N GLY A 399 4.47 5.03 3.56
CA GLY A 399 3.58 4.00 2.99
C GLY A 399 4.03 2.58 3.21
N ARG A 400 5.11 2.34 3.97
CA ARG A 400 5.58 1.00 4.25
C ARG A 400 4.63 0.26 5.19
N VAL A 401 4.14 -0.91 4.75
CA VAL A 401 3.40 -1.88 5.57
C VAL A 401 4.41 -2.65 6.41
N LEU A 402 4.14 -2.80 7.70
CA LEU A 402 4.81 -3.76 8.57
C LEU A 402 3.77 -4.68 9.18
N ASN A 403 3.73 -5.95 8.78
CA ASN A 403 2.81 -6.93 9.34
C ASN A 403 3.55 -7.90 10.28
N ARG A 404 3.05 -8.05 11.51
CA ARG A 404 3.67 -8.85 12.58
C ARG A 404 2.73 -9.98 13.00
N ALA A 405 3.31 -11.17 13.13
CA ALA A 405 2.67 -12.31 13.78
C ALA A 405 3.46 -12.73 15.01
N ASP A 406 2.74 -13.29 15.97
CA ASP A 406 3.23 -13.79 17.26
C ASP A 406 2.83 -15.25 17.42
N ILE A 407 3.71 -16.05 18.00
CA ILE A 407 3.44 -17.42 18.42
C ILE A 407 3.64 -17.53 19.93
N ARG A 408 2.78 -18.29 20.59
CA ARG A 408 2.92 -18.61 22.01
C ARG A 408 2.60 -20.08 22.23
N GLY A 409 3.58 -20.87 22.67
CA GLY A 409 3.39 -22.28 23.05
C GLY A 409 2.66 -22.43 24.38
N ASN A 410 2.15 -23.63 24.67
CA ASN A 410 1.58 -23.97 25.98
C ASN A 410 2.67 -24.14 27.05
N GLU A 411 3.88 -24.52 26.65
CA GLU A 411 5.04 -24.72 27.49
C GLU A 411 5.85 -23.43 27.67
N TYR A 412 6.75 -23.40 28.67
CA TYR A 412 7.70 -22.29 28.82
C TYR A 412 8.66 -22.24 27.63
N ASP A 413 8.78 -21.07 27.00
CA ASP A 413 9.72 -20.84 25.91
C ASP A 413 11.05 -20.26 26.43
N PRO A 414 12.19 -20.96 26.24
CA PRO A 414 13.50 -20.48 26.66
C PRO A 414 14.08 -19.37 25.77
N ASN A 415 13.49 -19.09 24.60
CA ASN A 415 14.00 -18.16 23.61
C ASN A 415 12.91 -17.21 23.06
N PRO A 416 12.38 -16.27 23.86
CA PRO A 416 11.28 -15.40 23.44
C PRO A 416 11.61 -14.43 22.27
N ALA A 417 12.84 -14.42 21.77
CA ALA A 417 13.28 -13.56 20.68
C ALA A 417 12.80 -14.02 19.30
N ASN A 418 12.44 -15.30 19.13
CA ASN A 418 11.91 -15.86 17.87
C ASN A 418 10.40 -16.15 17.91
N ASP A 419 9.71 -15.82 19.01
CA ASP A 419 8.25 -15.90 19.18
C ASP A 419 7.45 -14.92 18.31
N TRP A 420 8.12 -14.11 17.50
CA TRP A 420 7.47 -13.17 16.60
C TRP A 420 8.25 -12.96 15.31
N SER A 421 7.52 -12.59 14.26
CA SER A 421 8.12 -12.30 12.96
C SER A 421 7.38 -11.19 12.26
N ILE A 422 8.15 -10.30 11.62
CA ILE A 422 7.64 -9.14 10.89
C ILE A 422 8.06 -9.22 9.42
N THR A 423 7.14 -8.92 8.52
CA THR A 423 7.44 -8.75 7.09
C THR A 423 7.00 -7.36 6.64
N ALA A 424 7.74 -6.80 5.69
CA ALA A 424 7.49 -5.47 5.16
C ALA A 424 7.02 -5.52 3.71
N ALA A 425 6.22 -4.53 3.32
CA ALA A 425 5.88 -4.28 1.93
C ALA A 425 5.85 -2.77 1.65
N ASP A 426 6.41 -2.35 0.52
CA ASP A 426 6.41 -0.96 0.08
C ASP A 426 5.35 -0.74 -1.02
N PRO A 427 4.70 0.42 -1.12
CA PRO A 427 3.78 0.67 -2.21
C PRO A 427 4.53 0.58 -3.54
N TYR A 428 3.88 0.09 -4.61
CA TYR A 428 4.47 0.22 -5.94
C TYR A 428 4.75 1.70 -6.25
N PRO A 429 5.75 2.03 -7.08
CA PRO A 429 5.96 3.41 -7.48
C PRO A 429 4.86 3.89 -8.46
N GLY A 430 4.55 5.18 -8.37
CA GLY A 430 3.97 5.93 -9.47
C GLY A 430 5.09 6.38 -10.42
N ILE A 431 4.82 6.44 -11.72
CA ILE A 431 5.81 6.83 -12.74
C ILE A 431 5.18 7.90 -13.60
N LEU A 432 5.65 9.15 -13.47
CA LEU A 432 5.12 10.29 -14.23
C LEU A 432 5.89 10.46 -15.54
N GLU A 433 5.18 10.31 -16.64
CA GLU A 433 5.62 10.69 -17.98
C GLU A 433 4.94 12.01 -18.36
N SER A 434 5.69 12.92 -18.96
CA SER A 434 5.19 14.25 -19.34
C SER A 434 5.59 14.56 -20.76
N THR A 435 4.67 15.13 -21.53
CA THR A 435 4.95 15.61 -22.90
C THR A 435 4.28 16.96 -23.14
N LYS A 436 4.85 17.75 -24.04
CA LYS A 436 4.37 19.05 -24.49
C LYS A 436 4.33 19.07 -26.01
N THR A 437 3.19 19.50 -26.56
CA THR A 437 2.99 19.64 -28.00
C THR A 437 2.33 20.98 -28.33
N SER A 438 2.45 21.40 -29.58
CA SER A 438 1.82 22.61 -30.13
C SER A 438 1.17 22.36 -31.48
N ASP A 439 0.17 23.19 -31.81
CA ASP A 439 -0.41 23.35 -33.14
C ASP A 439 -0.35 24.84 -33.54
N PRO A 440 0.40 25.21 -34.61
CA PRO A 440 1.22 24.34 -35.47
C PRO A 440 2.34 23.63 -34.70
N VAL A 441 2.89 22.55 -35.28
CA VAL A 441 3.95 21.73 -34.64
C VAL A 441 5.24 22.53 -34.43
N SER A 442 5.91 22.31 -33.30
CA SER A 442 7.21 22.90 -32.96
C SER A 442 8.18 22.92 -34.16
N GLY A 443 8.90 24.04 -34.33
CA GLY A 443 9.77 24.33 -35.46
C GLY A 443 9.06 25.02 -36.63
N THR A 444 7.73 25.04 -36.67
CA THR A 444 6.96 25.75 -37.69
C THR A 444 7.02 27.26 -37.47
N GLN A 445 7.25 28.03 -38.55
CA GLN A 445 7.15 29.48 -38.52
C GLN A 445 5.69 29.93 -38.29
N VAL A 446 5.50 30.91 -37.42
CA VAL A 446 4.18 31.47 -37.10
C VAL A 446 4.10 32.94 -37.50
N THR A 447 2.98 33.34 -38.12
CA THR A 447 2.79 34.73 -38.53
C THR A 447 2.29 35.60 -37.38
N VAL A 448 2.61 36.89 -37.39
CA VAL A 448 2.02 37.86 -36.46
C VAL A 448 0.48 37.76 -36.42
N GLY A 449 -0.11 37.78 -35.22
CA GLY A 449 -1.56 37.60 -35.02
C GLY A 449 -2.06 36.15 -34.99
N GLN A 450 -1.23 35.17 -35.39
CA GLN A 450 -1.59 33.74 -35.41
C GLN A 450 -1.82 33.20 -34.00
N LEU A 451 -2.72 32.21 -33.89
CA LEU A 451 -2.93 31.45 -32.67
C LEU A 451 -2.04 30.20 -32.69
N VAL A 452 -1.33 29.94 -31.59
CA VAL A 452 -0.60 28.69 -31.33
C VAL A 452 -1.27 28.01 -30.14
N SER A 453 -1.80 26.81 -30.36
CA SER A 453 -2.42 26.01 -29.31
C SER A 453 -1.43 25.03 -28.71
N TYR A 454 -1.48 24.82 -27.39
CA TYR A 454 -0.57 23.95 -26.65
C TYR A 454 -1.33 22.87 -25.90
N VAL A 455 -0.74 21.67 -25.83
CA VAL A 455 -1.23 20.54 -25.02
C VAL A 455 -0.09 19.99 -24.17
N LEU A 456 -0.25 20.05 -22.85
CA LEU A 456 0.59 19.36 -21.88
C LEU A 456 -0.10 18.04 -21.52
N THR A 457 0.58 16.91 -21.67
CA THR A 457 0.04 15.59 -21.33
C THR A 457 0.84 14.96 -20.21
N PHE A 458 0.15 14.48 -19.19
CA PHE A 458 0.73 13.79 -18.04
C PHE A 458 0.13 12.38 -17.98
N HIS A 459 0.99 11.37 -18.00
CA HIS A 459 0.60 9.97 -17.91
C HIS A 459 1.27 9.31 -16.71
N ASN A 460 0.51 8.55 -15.93
CA ASN A 460 1.04 7.72 -14.87
C ASN A 460 1.17 6.27 -15.36
N SER A 461 2.36 5.86 -15.79
CA SER A 461 2.64 4.47 -16.20
C SER A 461 2.96 3.55 -15.02
N GLY A 462 2.99 4.09 -13.79
CA GLY A 462 3.19 3.34 -12.55
C GLY A 462 1.90 2.68 -12.02
N ARG A 463 2.06 1.92 -10.93
CA ARG A 463 0.96 1.16 -10.29
C ARG A 463 0.39 1.82 -9.04
N SER A 464 0.98 2.94 -8.62
CA SER A 464 0.46 3.78 -7.53
C SER A 464 0.21 5.20 -8.03
N PRO A 465 -0.59 6.00 -7.30
CA PRO A 465 -0.78 7.39 -7.62
C PRO A 465 0.55 8.15 -7.69
N VAL A 466 0.69 9.07 -8.65
CA VAL A 466 1.87 9.92 -8.81
C VAL A 466 1.50 11.39 -8.71
N VAL A 467 2.31 12.17 -8.01
CA VAL A 467 2.12 13.62 -7.90
C VAL A 467 2.64 14.29 -9.17
N VAL A 468 1.83 15.15 -9.75
CA VAL A 468 2.24 16.10 -10.80
C VAL A 468 2.57 17.43 -10.12
N ASP A 469 3.81 17.89 -10.28
CA ASP A 469 4.25 19.23 -9.88
C ASP A 469 5.16 19.83 -10.96
N LYS A 470 4.52 20.32 -12.02
CA LYS A 470 5.19 20.78 -13.24
C LYS A 470 4.83 22.24 -13.53
N VAL A 471 5.74 22.94 -14.17
CA VAL A 471 5.58 24.36 -14.54
C VAL A 471 5.86 24.51 -16.02
N ASP A 472 4.93 25.10 -16.74
CA ASP A 472 5.12 25.53 -18.11
C ASP A 472 5.57 26.99 -18.11
N LEU A 473 6.83 27.23 -18.46
CA LEU A 473 7.49 28.52 -18.43
C LEU A 473 7.19 29.29 -19.72
N LEU A 474 6.60 30.47 -19.57
CA LEU A 474 6.18 31.33 -20.68
C LEU A 474 7.11 32.55 -20.87
N THR A 475 8.27 32.56 -20.22
CA THR A 475 9.18 33.74 -20.20
C THR A 475 9.73 34.12 -21.58
N ASP A 476 9.91 33.15 -22.48
CA ASP A 476 10.34 33.35 -23.89
C ASP A 476 9.12 33.22 -24.83
N VAL A 477 7.93 33.53 -24.32
CA VAL A 477 6.64 33.51 -25.05
C VAL A 477 5.85 34.80 -24.82
N ILE A 478 5.79 35.30 -23.58
CA ILE A 478 4.91 36.42 -23.20
C ILE A 478 5.37 37.79 -23.71
N ASP A 479 6.61 37.93 -24.14
CA ASP A 479 7.11 39.11 -24.86
C ASP A 479 6.63 39.12 -26.32
N ASP A 480 6.58 37.97 -26.97
CA ASP A 480 6.12 37.80 -28.36
C ASP A 480 4.61 37.57 -28.53
N ALA A 481 3.96 36.96 -27.54
CA ALA A 481 2.57 36.52 -27.61
C ALA A 481 1.79 36.84 -26.32
N SER A 482 0.45 36.76 -26.38
CA SER A 482 -0.41 36.89 -25.21
C SER A 482 -1.34 35.69 -25.07
N LEU A 483 -1.69 35.33 -23.83
CA LEU A 483 -2.62 34.24 -23.57
C LEU A 483 -3.98 34.54 -24.21
N ALA A 484 -4.49 33.59 -24.99
CA ALA A 484 -5.76 33.69 -25.70
C ALA A 484 -6.75 32.65 -25.13
N GLY A 485 -7.74 33.14 -24.37
CA GLY A 485 -8.72 32.30 -23.70
C GLY A 485 -8.25 31.81 -22.33
N SER A 486 -8.80 30.68 -21.89
CA SER A 486 -8.54 30.09 -20.58
C SER A 486 -7.57 28.92 -20.67
N VAL A 487 -6.81 28.70 -19.59
CA VAL A 487 -6.07 27.46 -19.38
C VAL A 487 -7.05 26.41 -18.84
N ILE A 488 -7.18 25.28 -19.52
CA ILE A 488 -8.12 24.22 -19.17
C ILE A 488 -7.32 23.00 -18.71
N ALA A 489 -7.48 22.62 -17.45
CA ALA A 489 -6.90 21.39 -16.89
C ALA A 489 -7.99 20.31 -16.77
N GLN A 490 -7.69 19.10 -17.26
CA GLN A 490 -8.53 17.94 -17.01
C GLN A 490 -8.35 17.45 -15.58
N SER A 491 -9.46 17.15 -14.89
CA SER A 491 -9.45 16.49 -13.59
C SER A 491 -8.64 15.18 -13.66
N PRO A 492 -7.83 14.83 -12.63
CA PRO A 492 -7.71 15.47 -11.31
C PRO A 492 -6.67 16.61 -11.24
N LEU A 493 -6.16 17.08 -12.38
CA LEU A 493 -5.17 18.16 -12.39
C LEU A 493 -5.83 19.53 -12.25
N THR A 494 -5.07 20.44 -11.65
CA THR A 494 -5.37 21.87 -11.60
C THR A 494 -4.25 22.64 -12.28
N ALA A 495 -4.60 23.72 -12.98
CA ALA A 495 -3.64 24.63 -13.58
C ALA A 495 -3.87 26.04 -13.04
N THR A 496 -2.80 26.68 -12.58
CA THR A 496 -2.81 28.05 -12.08
C THR A 496 -1.85 28.88 -12.92
N THR A 497 -2.31 30.06 -13.34
CA THR A 497 -1.57 30.89 -14.30
C THR A 497 -1.07 32.15 -13.60
N THR A 498 0.20 32.50 -13.80
CA THR A 498 0.75 33.80 -13.41
C THR A 498 1.15 34.59 -14.67
N ALA A 499 1.80 35.73 -14.50
CA ALA A 499 2.25 36.55 -15.63
C ALA A 499 3.26 35.84 -16.55
N SER A 500 4.01 34.84 -16.06
CA SER A 500 5.12 34.23 -16.78
C SER A 500 5.15 32.70 -16.76
N GLN A 501 4.15 32.04 -16.16
CA GLN A 501 4.12 30.57 -16.08
C GLN A 501 2.73 30.01 -15.83
N ILE A 502 2.54 28.73 -16.17
CA ILE A 502 1.39 27.91 -15.80
C ILE A 502 1.88 26.78 -14.88
N ALA A 503 1.49 26.80 -13.61
CA ALA A 503 1.79 25.73 -12.66
C ALA A 503 0.68 24.67 -12.69
N VAL A 504 1.05 23.43 -12.96
CA VAL A 504 0.16 22.26 -13.02
C VAL A 504 0.41 21.39 -11.79
N THR A 505 -0.64 21.18 -10.99
CA THR A 505 -0.59 20.37 -9.77
C THR A 505 -1.71 19.34 -9.72
N GLY A 506 -1.48 18.23 -9.03
CA GLY A 506 -2.51 17.23 -8.76
C GLY A 506 -1.90 15.86 -8.53
N THR A 507 -2.75 14.87 -8.26
CA THR A 507 -2.31 13.48 -8.11
C THR A 507 -3.02 12.62 -9.16
N LEU A 508 -2.26 11.98 -10.04
CA LEU A 508 -2.79 11.08 -11.07
C LEU A 508 -2.86 9.64 -10.54
N PRO A 509 -4.04 8.99 -10.58
CA PRO A 509 -4.16 7.56 -10.31
C PRO A 509 -3.28 6.72 -11.24
N ALA A 510 -2.99 5.48 -10.86
CA ALA A 510 -2.26 4.53 -11.68
C ALA A 510 -2.94 4.32 -13.05
N GLY A 511 -2.17 4.33 -14.13
CA GLY A 511 -2.66 4.18 -15.50
C GLY A 511 -3.44 5.38 -16.06
N ALA A 512 -3.67 6.44 -15.28
CA ALA A 512 -4.42 7.60 -15.73
C ALA A 512 -3.58 8.52 -16.62
N THR A 513 -4.27 9.21 -17.54
CA THR A 513 -3.71 10.30 -18.36
C THR A 513 -4.61 11.51 -18.22
N ALA A 514 -4.02 12.70 -18.05
CA ALA A 514 -4.75 13.96 -18.05
C ALA A 514 -3.95 15.04 -18.80
N THR A 515 -4.66 15.96 -19.42
CA THR A 515 -4.05 17.04 -20.19
C THR A 515 -4.36 18.43 -19.65
N VAL A 516 -3.47 19.39 -19.93
CA VAL A 516 -3.71 20.83 -19.78
C VAL A 516 -3.57 21.48 -21.15
N THR A 517 -4.59 22.24 -21.56
CA THR A 517 -4.61 22.92 -22.87
C THR A 517 -4.74 24.43 -22.71
N TYR A 518 -4.04 25.18 -23.56
CA TYR A 518 -4.16 26.64 -23.64
C TYR A 518 -3.72 27.13 -25.03
N SER A 519 -3.87 28.42 -25.32
CA SER A 519 -3.41 28.99 -26.59
C SER A 519 -2.78 30.35 -26.39
N MET A 520 -1.75 30.65 -27.18
CA MET A 520 -1.06 31.94 -27.21
C MET A 520 -1.30 32.59 -28.58
N ARG A 521 -1.67 33.87 -28.59
CA ARG A 521 -1.81 34.67 -29.80
C ARG A 521 -0.56 35.51 -30.00
N VAL A 522 0.14 35.31 -31.12
CA VAL A 522 1.30 36.13 -31.50
C VAL A 522 0.86 37.59 -31.60
N LYS A 523 1.57 38.51 -30.96
CA LYS A 523 1.22 39.93 -30.97
C LYS A 523 1.36 40.49 -32.40
N SER A 524 0.49 41.43 -32.74
CA SER A 524 0.52 42.15 -34.01
C SER A 524 0.08 43.61 -33.77
N PRO A 525 0.98 44.60 -33.88
CA PRO A 525 2.41 44.45 -34.15
C PRO A 525 3.17 43.77 -33.00
N LEU A 526 4.25 43.07 -33.34
CA LEU A 526 5.20 42.53 -32.39
C LEU A 526 6.00 43.68 -31.74
N PRO A 527 6.20 43.69 -30.41
CA PRO A 527 7.07 44.67 -29.76
C PRO A 527 8.51 44.62 -30.31
N GLN A 528 9.18 45.77 -30.42
CA GLN A 528 10.57 45.80 -30.88
C GLN A 528 11.55 45.13 -29.90
N THR A 529 11.15 45.00 -28.63
CA THR A 529 11.90 44.30 -27.57
C THR A 529 11.66 42.79 -27.54
N ALA A 530 10.77 42.27 -28.40
CA ALA A 530 10.43 40.85 -28.42
C ALA A 530 11.59 40.02 -28.96
N SER A 531 11.63 38.74 -28.63
CA SER A 531 12.69 37.83 -29.06
C SER A 531 12.54 37.35 -30.51
N GLY A 532 11.33 37.48 -31.08
CA GLY A 532 11.00 37.00 -32.43
C GLY A 532 10.80 35.48 -32.50
N LYS A 533 10.65 34.82 -31.36
CA LYS A 533 10.40 33.38 -31.25
C LYS A 533 9.51 33.08 -30.03
N LEU A 534 8.73 32.00 -30.09
CA LEU A 534 7.96 31.52 -28.95
C LEU A 534 8.64 30.26 -28.41
N GLY A 535 9.59 30.42 -27.50
CA GLY A 535 10.27 29.33 -26.80
C GLY A 535 9.55 28.96 -25.51
N ASN A 536 9.08 27.73 -25.39
CA ASN A 536 8.17 27.34 -24.32
C ASN A 536 8.55 25.99 -23.72
N PHE A 537 8.71 25.93 -22.39
CA PHE A 537 9.33 24.80 -21.70
C PHE A 537 8.48 24.30 -20.54
N LEU A 538 8.22 22.99 -20.52
CA LEU A 538 7.62 22.28 -19.39
C LEU A 538 8.73 21.69 -18.52
N VAL A 539 8.84 22.18 -17.28
CA VAL A 539 9.89 21.79 -16.32
C VAL A 539 9.28 21.31 -15.00
N THR A 540 10.09 20.71 -14.14
CA THR A 540 9.69 20.51 -12.73
C THR A 540 9.74 21.84 -12.00
N ARG A 541 8.83 22.06 -11.05
CA ARG A 541 8.80 23.30 -10.28
C ARG A 541 10.16 23.56 -9.62
N GLY A 542 10.70 24.76 -9.86
CA GLY A 542 11.98 25.20 -9.31
C GLY A 542 13.20 24.87 -10.19
N GLU A 543 13.02 24.10 -11.26
CA GLU A 543 14.08 23.87 -12.26
C GLU A 543 14.15 25.03 -13.25
N THR A 544 15.35 25.30 -13.75
CA THR A 544 15.57 26.26 -14.83
C THR A 544 15.43 25.57 -16.18
N PRO A 545 14.88 26.24 -17.21
CA PRO A 545 14.75 25.63 -18.52
C PRO A 545 16.14 25.44 -19.15
N PRO A 546 16.33 24.37 -19.95
CA PRO A 546 17.52 24.23 -20.79
C PRO A 546 17.71 25.46 -21.71
N PRO A 547 18.94 25.76 -22.14
CA PRO A 547 19.23 26.94 -22.96
C PRO A 547 18.63 26.89 -24.37
N SER A 548 18.27 25.70 -24.86
CA SER A 548 17.68 25.47 -26.18
C SER A 548 16.64 24.38 -26.09
N CYS A 549 15.63 24.44 -26.96
CA CYS A 549 14.64 23.38 -27.05
C CYS A 549 15.23 22.14 -27.73
N ASP A 550 15.29 21.01 -27.01
CA ASP A 550 15.63 19.71 -27.58
C ASP A 550 14.34 18.94 -27.93
N PRO A 551 14.04 18.73 -29.23
CA PRO A 551 12.82 18.06 -29.65
C PRO A 551 12.75 16.60 -29.20
N VAL A 552 13.87 15.96 -28.85
CA VAL A 552 13.88 14.56 -28.35
C VAL A 552 13.24 14.46 -26.97
N THR A 553 13.40 15.49 -26.14
CA THR A 553 12.84 15.50 -24.78
C THR A 553 11.32 15.61 -24.76
N VAL A 554 10.70 16.09 -25.85
CA VAL A 554 9.26 16.39 -25.97
C VAL A 554 8.69 17.23 -24.82
N LEU A 555 9.53 18.02 -24.14
CA LEU A 555 9.16 18.91 -23.03
C LEU A 555 9.19 20.39 -23.41
N CYS A 556 9.47 20.71 -24.67
CA CYS A 556 9.54 22.08 -25.13
C CYS A 556 8.99 22.23 -26.55
N THR A 557 8.65 23.47 -26.91
CA THR A 557 8.24 23.85 -28.26
C THR A 557 8.89 25.18 -28.62
N GLU A 558 9.21 25.38 -29.90
CA GLU A 558 9.78 26.64 -30.40
C GLU A 558 9.10 27.03 -31.72
N HIS A 559 8.76 28.32 -31.88
CA HIS A 559 8.19 28.84 -33.12
C HIS A 559 8.81 30.17 -33.52
N PRO A 560 9.57 30.26 -34.63
CA PRO A 560 10.03 31.54 -35.16
C PRO A 560 8.86 32.39 -35.65
N VAL A 561 8.87 33.69 -35.32
CA VAL A 561 7.84 34.63 -35.75
C VAL A 561 8.22 35.27 -37.08
N VAL A 562 7.27 35.32 -38.01
CA VAL A 562 7.45 35.92 -39.33
C VAL A 562 6.34 36.93 -39.66
N GLY A 563 6.64 37.86 -40.55
CA GLY A 563 5.69 38.79 -41.17
C GLY A 563 5.74 38.71 -42.69
N SER A 564 5.05 39.64 -43.34
CA SER A 564 5.10 39.82 -44.79
C SER A 564 5.39 41.27 -45.16
N LEU A 565 5.96 41.49 -46.34
CA LEU A 565 6.19 42.80 -46.91
C LEU A 565 5.65 42.85 -48.34
N THR A 566 4.87 43.87 -48.66
CA THR A 566 4.41 44.15 -50.02
C THR A 566 4.75 45.57 -50.43
N TRP A 567 5.10 45.76 -51.71
CA TRP A 567 5.29 47.08 -52.32
C TRP A 567 5.01 47.01 -53.82
N ASN A 568 4.78 48.16 -54.44
CA ASN A 568 4.72 48.27 -55.88
C ASN A 568 5.85 49.14 -56.41
N LYS A 569 6.22 48.95 -57.66
CA LYS A 569 7.23 49.74 -58.36
C LYS A 569 6.59 50.47 -59.53
N VAL A 570 6.63 51.80 -59.50
CA VAL A 570 5.85 52.64 -60.44
C VAL A 570 6.71 53.74 -61.10
N ASN A 571 6.21 54.24 -62.22
CA ASN A 571 6.79 55.36 -62.97
C ASN A 571 6.40 56.72 -62.33
N ASP A 572 7.35 57.65 -62.22
CA ASP A 572 7.12 59.01 -61.70
C ASP A 572 6.13 59.84 -62.52
N SER A 573 6.14 59.67 -63.84
CA SER A 573 5.34 60.41 -64.83
C SER A 573 4.01 59.72 -65.14
N ALA A 574 3.86 58.46 -64.73
CA ALA A 574 2.64 57.67 -64.85
C ALA A 574 2.50 56.68 -63.67
N PRO A 575 2.05 57.12 -62.48
CA PRO A 575 2.03 56.29 -61.26
C PRO A 575 1.16 55.02 -61.33
N ALA A 576 0.26 54.93 -62.30
CA ALA A 576 -0.53 53.71 -62.56
C ALA A 576 0.21 52.68 -63.45
N ALA A 577 1.38 53.02 -63.99
CA ALA A 577 2.22 52.14 -64.79
C ALA A 577 3.24 51.43 -63.89
N PHE A 578 2.96 50.15 -63.61
CA PHE A 578 3.89 49.28 -62.89
C PHE A 578 5.11 48.96 -63.75
N LEU A 579 6.29 48.96 -63.13
CA LEU A 579 7.56 48.76 -63.82
C LEU A 579 8.11 47.38 -63.52
N SER A 580 8.22 46.56 -64.57
CA SER A 580 8.83 45.23 -64.47
C SER A 580 10.35 45.25 -64.53
N GLY A 581 10.97 44.17 -64.05
CA GLY A 581 12.39 43.89 -64.20
C GLY A 581 13.29 44.61 -63.18
N SER A 582 12.73 45.12 -62.08
CA SER A 582 13.54 45.58 -60.95
C SER A 582 13.99 44.41 -60.07
N GLU A 583 15.20 44.52 -59.54
CA GLU A 583 15.76 43.57 -58.56
C GLU A 583 16.08 44.32 -57.27
N TRP A 584 15.90 43.64 -56.14
CA TRP A 584 16.02 44.19 -54.80
C TRP A 584 16.76 43.23 -53.88
N THR A 585 17.25 43.76 -52.77
CA THR A 585 17.71 42.98 -51.62
C THR A 585 17.15 43.60 -50.36
N LEU A 586 16.54 42.77 -49.51
CA LEU A 586 16.24 43.10 -48.11
C LEU A 586 17.48 42.79 -47.28
N THR A 587 18.24 43.81 -46.92
CA THR A 587 19.47 43.68 -46.13
C THR A 587 19.15 43.94 -44.66
N PRO A 588 19.50 43.04 -43.71
CA PRO A 588 19.33 43.31 -42.29
C PRO A 588 20.00 44.63 -41.88
N TYR A 589 19.30 45.43 -41.10
CA TYR A 589 19.76 46.78 -40.78
C TYR A 589 19.55 47.08 -39.30
N ASP A 590 20.64 47.42 -38.60
CA ASP A 590 20.60 47.88 -37.22
C ASP A 590 20.35 49.39 -37.16
N ARG A 591 19.21 49.79 -36.57
CA ARG A 591 18.81 51.19 -36.46
C ARG A 591 19.06 51.68 -35.02
N ALA A 592 20.22 52.25 -34.76
CA ALA A 592 20.46 52.99 -33.52
C ALA A 592 19.46 54.17 -33.39
N PRO A 593 18.91 54.49 -32.19
CA PRO A 593 19.40 54.12 -30.85
C PRO A 593 18.57 53.03 -30.11
N THR A 594 17.58 52.41 -30.75
CA THR A 594 16.73 51.37 -30.11
C THR A 594 17.17 49.99 -30.57
N PRO A 595 17.51 49.05 -29.65
CA PRO A 595 17.77 47.66 -30.04
C PRO A 595 16.55 47.11 -30.76
N ALA A 596 16.68 46.83 -32.05
CA ALA A 596 15.67 46.17 -32.85
C ALA A 596 16.16 44.76 -33.21
N LEU A 597 15.23 43.84 -33.40
CA LEU A 597 15.55 42.53 -34.00
C LEU A 597 16.17 42.75 -35.39
N VAL A 598 17.42 42.32 -35.55
CA VAL A 598 18.14 42.35 -36.83
C VAL A 598 18.28 40.92 -37.35
N PRO A 599 17.66 40.57 -38.48
CA PRO A 599 17.76 39.23 -39.07
C PRO A 599 19.19 38.86 -39.47
N ALA A 600 19.48 37.56 -39.57
CA ALA A 600 20.85 37.09 -39.80
C ALA A 600 21.33 37.16 -41.27
N SER A 601 20.43 37.33 -42.25
CA SER A 601 20.77 37.18 -43.67
C SER A 601 19.97 38.09 -44.57
N SER A 602 20.59 38.52 -45.66
CA SER A 602 19.94 39.30 -46.72
C SER A 602 19.09 38.42 -47.62
N ILE A 603 17.93 38.93 -48.03
CA ILE A 603 16.98 38.21 -48.87
C ILE A 603 16.93 38.90 -50.24
N PRO A 604 17.43 38.28 -51.33
CA PRO A 604 17.28 38.82 -52.67
C PRO A 604 15.82 38.69 -53.13
N VAL A 605 15.31 39.70 -53.81
CA VAL A 605 13.94 39.74 -54.34
C VAL A 605 13.99 40.21 -55.79
N ILE A 606 13.64 39.31 -56.70
CA ILE A 606 13.60 39.57 -58.15
C ILE A 606 12.13 39.59 -58.56
N ASP A 607 11.74 40.60 -59.34
CA ASP A 607 10.38 40.76 -59.86
C ASP A 607 9.90 39.48 -60.56
N CYS A 608 8.90 38.83 -59.99
CA CYS A 608 8.30 37.67 -60.60
C CYS A 608 7.23 38.11 -61.61
N VAL A 609 7.49 37.94 -62.90
CA VAL A 609 6.48 38.17 -63.94
C VAL A 609 6.04 36.83 -64.50
N ALA A 610 4.86 36.39 -64.10
CA ALA A 610 4.36 35.06 -64.42
C ALA A 610 2.85 35.05 -64.67
N SER A 611 2.34 33.95 -65.20
CA SER A 611 0.89 33.81 -65.44
C SER A 611 0.13 33.45 -64.16
N THR A 612 0.81 32.80 -63.21
CA THR A 612 0.25 32.39 -61.91
C THR A 612 1.25 32.58 -60.78
N ALA A 613 0.77 32.79 -59.56
CA ALA A 613 1.64 32.94 -58.38
C ALA A 613 2.46 31.68 -58.06
N ALA A 614 2.01 30.50 -58.51
CA ALA A 614 2.71 29.23 -58.31
C ALA A 614 4.03 29.16 -59.10
N GLU A 615 4.15 29.91 -60.19
CA GLU A 615 5.37 30.01 -61.00
C GLU A 615 6.45 30.87 -60.31
N CYS A 616 6.09 31.62 -59.26
CA CYS A 616 6.99 32.46 -58.47
C CYS A 616 7.68 31.69 -57.33
N THR A 617 8.72 30.93 -57.69
CA THR A 617 9.47 30.11 -56.73
C THR A 617 10.48 30.91 -55.90
N ALA A 618 10.91 32.08 -56.37
CA ALA A 618 11.83 33.00 -55.68
C ALA A 618 11.13 33.77 -54.52
N SER A 619 11.81 34.74 -53.90
CA SER A 619 11.30 35.46 -52.72
C SER A 619 10.03 36.28 -53.00
N ASP A 620 9.90 36.83 -54.20
CA ASP A 620 8.68 37.50 -54.65
C ASP A 620 7.62 36.47 -55.00
N LYS A 621 6.43 36.62 -54.43
CA LYS A 621 5.27 35.72 -54.57
C LYS A 621 4.14 36.34 -55.39
N ASP A 622 4.27 37.58 -55.83
CA ASP A 622 3.29 38.24 -56.70
C ASP A 622 3.69 38.04 -58.17
N PRO A 623 2.85 37.41 -59.02
CA PRO A 623 3.20 37.18 -60.43
C PRO A 623 3.02 38.41 -61.32
N ARG A 624 2.48 39.51 -60.79
CA ARG A 624 2.13 40.71 -61.54
C ARG A 624 3.33 41.63 -61.62
N ALA A 625 3.75 41.94 -62.85
CA ALA A 625 4.81 42.90 -63.17
C ALA A 625 4.85 44.13 -62.25
N GLY A 626 5.99 44.34 -61.58
CA GLY A 626 6.25 45.52 -60.76
C GLY A 626 5.48 45.55 -59.44
N ARG A 627 4.94 44.41 -58.98
CA ARG A 627 4.33 44.24 -57.66
C ARG A 627 5.06 43.14 -56.94
N PHE A 628 5.30 43.35 -55.65
CA PHE A 628 6.14 42.46 -54.86
C PHE A 628 5.39 42.00 -53.63
N GLU A 629 5.48 40.70 -53.34
CA GLU A 629 5.00 40.11 -52.10
C GLU A 629 6.06 39.15 -51.55
N VAL A 630 6.67 39.52 -50.43
CA VAL A 630 7.59 38.63 -49.70
C VAL A 630 6.89 38.13 -48.45
N ARG A 631 6.67 36.81 -48.39
CA ARG A 631 6.05 36.10 -47.25
C ARG A 631 7.12 35.47 -46.36
N SER A 632 6.74 35.09 -45.14
CA SER A 632 7.62 34.38 -44.19
C SER A 632 8.92 35.12 -43.89
N LEU A 633 8.85 36.45 -43.84
CA LEU A 633 10.01 37.28 -43.53
C LEU A 633 10.27 37.22 -42.01
N PRO A 634 11.48 36.87 -41.54
CA PRO A 634 11.81 37.00 -40.13
C PRO A 634 11.47 38.40 -39.63
N VAL A 635 10.83 38.49 -38.47
CA VAL A 635 10.53 39.80 -37.89
C VAL A 635 11.81 40.57 -37.61
N GLY A 636 11.81 41.86 -37.91
CA GLY A 636 12.99 42.70 -37.72
C GLY A 636 13.09 43.89 -38.67
N THR A 637 14.24 44.54 -38.64
CA THR A 637 14.55 45.72 -39.45
C THR A 637 15.45 45.41 -40.64
N TYR A 638 15.10 46.00 -41.78
CA TYR A 638 15.75 45.81 -43.08
C TYR A 638 15.99 47.15 -43.76
N GLN A 639 16.99 47.21 -44.63
CA GLN A 639 17.08 48.13 -45.75
C GLN A 639 16.63 47.43 -47.02
N LEU A 640 15.60 47.96 -47.66
CA LEU A 640 15.20 47.57 -49.00
C LEU A 640 16.07 48.34 -50.00
N VAL A 641 16.99 47.62 -50.63
CA VAL A 641 17.97 48.15 -51.59
C VAL A 641 17.55 47.74 -52.99
N GLU A 642 17.27 48.68 -53.89
CA GLU A 642 17.14 48.38 -55.32
C GLU A 642 18.54 47.99 -55.82
N THR A 643 18.75 46.76 -56.24
CA THR A 643 20.04 46.29 -56.79
C THR A 643 20.11 46.48 -58.30
N ARG A 644 18.95 46.49 -58.97
CA ARG A 644 18.82 46.76 -60.40
C ARG A 644 17.55 47.54 -60.69
N ALA A 645 17.71 48.72 -61.28
CA ALA A 645 16.58 49.50 -61.77
C ALA A 645 15.96 48.88 -63.04
N PRO A 646 14.65 49.09 -63.28
CA PRO A 646 14.03 48.74 -64.56
C PRO A 646 14.75 49.40 -65.75
N ALA A 647 14.70 48.76 -66.91
CA ALA A 647 15.34 49.29 -68.12
C ALA A 647 14.86 50.72 -68.44
N GLY A 648 15.79 51.66 -68.57
CA GLY A 648 15.48 53.07 -68.83
C GLY A 648 15.17 53.91 -67.59
N TYR A 649 15.37 53.41 -66.37
CA TYR A 649 15.15 54.14 -65.11
C TYR A 649 16.43 54.24 -64.27
N ARG A 650 16.49 55.26 -63.41
CA ARG A 650 17.59 55.43 -62.43
C ARG A 650 17.36 54.56 -61.20
N GLN A 651 18.44 54.02 -60.65
CA GLN A 651 18.44 53.31 -59.38
C GLN A 651 18.17 54.27 -58.22
N ILE A 652 17.42 53.85 -57.21
CA ILE A 652 17.06 54.67 -56.05
C ILE A 652 17.90 54.37 -54.80
N ALA A 653 17.87 55.30 -53.85
CA ALA A 653 18.49 55.11 -52.53
C ALA A 653 17.75 54.03 -51.71
N PRO A 654 18.47 53.29 -50.83
CA PRO A 654 17.87 52.35 -49.91
C PRO A 654 16.78 52.96 -49.03
N ARG A 655 15.81 52.12 -48.62
CA ARG A 655 14.70 52.51 -47.73
C ARG A 655 14.67 51.62 -46.49
N ASP A 656 14.58 52.23 -45.32
CA ASP A 656 14.44 51.51 -44.05
C ASP A 656 13.01 50.93 -43.93
N ILE A 657 12.91 49.66 -43.56
CA ILE A 657 11.64 48.93 -43.38
C ILE A 657 11.70 48.14 -42.07
N ALA A 658 10.63 48.22 -41.27
CA ALA A 658 10.48 47.45 -40.05
C ALA A 658 9.31 46.46 -40.21
N VAL A 659 9.61 45.17 -40.20
CA VAL A 659 8.64 44.08 -40.36
C VAL A 659 8.38 43.44 -39.01
N PHE A 660 7.47 44.05 -38.24
CA PHE A 660 6.95 43.51 -36.97
C PHE A 660 5.44 43.20 -37.05
N GLN A 661 4.90 43.30 -38.26
CA GLN A 661 3.54 42.95 -38.64
C GLN A 661 3.53 42.67 -40.15
N ASN A 662 2.38 42.33 -40.72
CA ASN A 662 2.25 42.34 -42.17
C ASN A 662 2.27 43.80 -42.67
N VAL A 663 3.27 44.15 -43.47
CA VAL A 663 3.54 45.51 -43.95
C VAL A 663 3.13 45.64 -45.41
N SER A 664 2.31 46.65 -45.68
CA SER A 664 2.08 47.17 -47.04
C SER A 664 2.80 48.52 -47.16
N TYR A 665 3.97 48.52 -47.81
CA TYR A 665 4.81 49.71 -47.96
C TYR A 665 4.22 50.72 -48.95
N GLY A 666 3.46 50.24 -49.94
CA GLY A 666 2.88 51.06 -51.01
C GLY A 666 3.81 51.23 -52.20
N ASP A 667 3.65 52.34 -52.92
CA ASP A 667 4.33 52.58 -54.19
C ASP A 667 5.74 53.16 -53.99
N ILE A 668 6.72 52.54 -54.64
CA ILE A 668 8.09 53.02 -54.78
C ILE A 668 8.26 53.56 -56.20
N VAL A 669 8.59 54.84 -56.32
CA VAL A 669 8.67 55.56 -57.59
C VAL A 669 10.11 55.57 -58.12
N ASN A 670 10.32 55.28 -59.42
CA ASN A 670 11.57 55.65 -60.11
C ASN A 670 11.35 56.68 -61.21
N THR A 671 12.40 57.46 -61.43
CA THR A 671 12.49 58.44 -62.50
C THR A 671 13.12 57.86 -63.76
N GLN A 672 12.48 58.11 -64.89
CA GLN A 672 12.96 57.70 -66.21
C GLN A 672 14.25 58.45 -66.59
N VAL A 673 15.19 57.76 -67.23
CA VAL A 673 16.39 58.38 -67.79
C VAL A 673 16.02 59.00 -69.13
N GLU A 674 16.14 60.30 -69.26
CA GLU A 674 16.03 60.98 -70.55
C GLU A 674 17.16 60.50 -71.48
N VAL A 675 16.80 59.83 -72.57
CA VAL A 675 17.75 59.47 -73.62
C VAL A 675 17.93 60.70 -74.52
N PRO A 676 19.16 61.22 -74.72
CA PRO A 676 19.37 62.27 -75.71
C PRO A 676 18.95 61.77 -77.08
N MET A 677 18.09 62.50 -77.78
CA MET A 677 17.73 62.18 -79.16
C MET A 677 18.98 62.30 -80.03
N LEU A 678 19.53 61.18 -80.51
CA LEU A 678 20.49 61.19 -81.62
C LEU A 678 19.70 61.46 -82.92
N PRO A 679 20.15 62.36 -83.81
CA PRO A 679 19.48 62.60 -85.08
C PRO A 679 19.49 61.34 -85.95
N LEU A 680 18.35 61.02 -86.55
CA LEU A 680 18.19 59.87 -87.47
C LEU A 680 19.24 59.91 -88.58
N THR A 681 20.03 58.83 -88.71
CA THR A 681 20.62 58.44 -90.00
C THR A 681 19.92 57.14 -90.43
N GLY A 682 19.11 57.25 -91.48
CA GLY A 682 18.22 56.18 -91.95
C GLY A 682 18.96 55.06 -92.66
N GLY A 683 18.48 53.83 -92.44
CA GLY A 683 18.78 52.65 -93.24
C GLY A 683 17.63 51.65 -93.11
N MET A 684 16.78 51.56 -94.13
CA MET A 684 15.70 50.57 -94.24
C MET A 684 16.24 49.24 -94.78
N GLY A 685 15.77 48.12 -94.22
CA GLY A 685 15.87 46.81 -94.83
C GLY A 685 14.75 45.88 -94.39
N THR A 686 13.69 45.82 -95.22
CA THR A 686 13.04 44.59 -95.74
C THR A 686 12.65 43.49 -94.74
N THR A 687 11.40 43.04 -94.58
CA THR A 687 10.27 42.88 -95.51
C THR A 687 9.07 42.36 -94.70
N ALA A 688 7.89 42.95 -94.90
CA ALA A 688 6.61 42.37 -94.49
C ALA A 688 5.81 42.00 -95.76
N PHE A 689 5.29 40.78 -95.81
CA PHE A 689 4.38 40.21 -96.83
C PHE A 689 3.74 39.01 -96.12
N TRP A 690 2.43 38.82 -95.97
CA TRP A 690 1.23 39.02 -96.81
C TRP A 690 0.02 39.22 -95.86
N ALA A 691 -1.16 39.74 -96.21
CA ALA A 691 -1.96 39.71 -97.42
C ALA A 691 -2.90 40.94 -97.39
N LEU A 692 -3.29 41.54 -98.50
CA LEU A 692 -4.50 41.14 -99.24
C LEU A 692 -4.47 41.74 -100.65
N THR A 693 -4.66 40.86 -101.61
CA THR A 693 -4.85 41.11 -103.04
C THR A 693 -6.23 41.70 -103.34
N GLY A 694 -6.24 42.72 -104.19
CA GLY A 694 -7.39 43.14 -105.00
C GLY A 694 -7.01 44.45 -105.68
N GLY A 695 -6.91 44.59 -106.99
CA GLY A 695 -7.26 43.76 -108.13
C GLY A 695 -7.28 44.71 -109.33
N PHE A 696 -7.24 44.15 -110.54
CA PHE A 696 -7.43 44.79 -111.83
C PHE A 696 -6.23 45.53 -112.45
N GLY A 697 -5.63 44.84 -113.43
CA GLY A 697 -4.85 45.43 -114.51
C GLY A 697 -5.72 46.11 -115.58
N ILE A 698 -5.03 46.52 -116.66
CA ILE A 698 -5.39 47.48 -117.73
C ILE A 698 -4.61 48.79 -117.42
N VAL A 699 -3.46 49.12 -118.01
CA VAL A 699 -2.98 49.01 -119.40
C VAL A 699 -1.45 48.91 -119.40
N ALA A 700 -0.89 47.93 -120.12
CA ALA A 700 0.47 48.05 -120.65
C ALA A 700 0.48 47.42 -122.05
N LEU A 701 0.11 48.24 -123.03
CA LEU A 701 0.30 47.96 -124.44
C LEU A 701 1.28 49.03 -124.95
N THR A 702 2.30 48.58 -125.67
CA THR A 702 3.43 49.33 -126.26
C THR A 702 4.58 49.65 -125.28
N ALA A 703 5.84 49.31 -125.51
CA ALA A 703 6.50 48.57 -126.57
C ALA A 703 7.90 48.17 -126.07
N LEU A 704 8.28 46.90 -126.21
CA LEU A 704 9.68 46.48 -126.33
C LEU A 704 9.75 45.48 -127.49
N ILE A 705 9.42 46.04 -128.66
CA ILE A 705 9.84 45.56 -129.96
C ILE A 705 11.34 45.85 -130.05
N LEU A 706 12.11 44.78 -130.28
CA LEU A 706 13.52 44.76 -130.71
C LEU A 706 14.50 45.15 -129.58
N GLN A 707 15.52 44.37 -129.25
CA GLN A 707 16.44 43.77 -130.20
C GLN A 707 17.35 42.75 -129.47
N ARG A 708 16.88 41.51 -129.29
CA ARG A 708 17.77 40.35 -129.12
C ARG A 708 17.66 39.45 -130.35
N ARG A 709 18.39 39.85 -131.39
CA ARG A 709 18.84 39.05 -132.53
C ARG A 709 20.19 39.70 -132.88
N ARG A 710 21.35 39.06 -132.77
CA ARG A 710 21.70 37.72 -133.25
C ARG A 710 23.10 37.35 -132.74
N MET A 711 23.24 36.09 -132.35
CA MET A 711 24.25 35.11 -132.81
C MET A 711 25.73 35.36 -132.45
N ARG A 712 26.31 34.47 -131.64
CA ARG A 712 27.01 33.21 -132.01
C ARG A 712 28.50 33.48 -132.27
N SER A 713 29.33 32.98 -131.36
CA SER A 713 30.30 31.90 -131.63
C SER A 713 30.69 31.29 -130.29
#